data_AF-A0A9D5HSJ7-F1
#
_entry.id   AF-A0A9D5HSJ7-F1
#
_cell.length_a   1.000
_cell.length_b   1.000
_cell.length_c   1.000
_cell.angle_alpha   90.00
_cell.angle_beta   90.00
_cell.angle_gamma   90.00
#
_symmetry.space_group_name_H-M   'P 1'
#
loop_
_entity.id
_entity.type
_entity.pdbx_description
1 polymer ?
#
loop_
_entity_poly.entity_id
_entity_poly.type
_entity_poly.pdbx_seq_one_letter_code
_entity_poly.pdbx_strand_id
1 'polypeptide(L)'
;MEQDRTAEETEQSAVRRIRRLSVHLSHPTSASNGFDLLHRSECAGRARRVVVSRAELAEFIRGPHREIQERLFEFFKARPELQTPVEISMAEHRELCMRQLTALVREAGIRPLKFVLEDPSMYFSIVEAAGGIDISLGIKMGVQYSLWGGSVMNLGTKKHRDLYFDKIDSLDYPGCFAMTELHHGSNVQGLQTTATFDPVADEFVINTPNDGAIKWWIGNAAVHGKFATVFAKLILPFQGEGGASADMGVHAFIVPIRDMETHCTLPGIEIHDCGHKIGLNGVDNGALRFCSVRIPRDNLLNRFGDVSRDGKYTSSLPTINKRFAATLGELVGGRVGLAYSSGSVLKVATTIAVRYSLLRQQFGPPKQPEVSILDYQSQQHKLMPMLASAYAFHFATQCLVDKYSEMKKSNDDEVVGDVHSLSAGLKAYITSYTAKSLSVCREACGGHGYAAVNRFGILRNDHDIFQTFEGDNTVLLQQVAGDLLKQYKEKFQGGTFTVTWNYLRESMSAYLSQPNPVTLRWEGEDHLRDPKFQLDAFRYRTSRLLQSVAVRLAKHSKTLGPFGAWNRCLNHLLTLAESHIESVILAKFIESVQSCPNKDTRDALKLVCDLYALDRIWNDIGTYRNVDYVSPNKAKAIHKLTEYLSFQVRLIARELVDAFDLPDHVTQAPIGLPSEAYTQSNPPLSPTFLDLRSESESERETLHSPGAPLASLGPCNLRPADPPEAFLPEALEIIMSSKNSDSDGSGKQSLSEEQQAKISEIRKLLGHLPERLSLYCSDASIARYLTAKNWNVKKAAKMLKDTLKWRLEYKPEEIRWEEIANEAATGKIYRANYFDKYGRSVLVMRPACQNTKSTKGQIRYLVYCMENAILNLPPHQEEMVWLIDFHGFHLSNISIKVTKETAHVLQEHYPERLGIAILYNPPKFFGPFWMVAKPFLEPKICNKVKFVYSDNDVSKKIMEDFFNMDELDSAFGGNNPTVFNIDNYANMMREDDKRMPLSWTQGTALVSSDSAEPSSIPAACLESHNPESDSGHSNQKFEDGASSE
;
A
#
# COMPACT_ATOMS: atom_id res chain seq x y z
N MET A 1 53.61 22.66 15.42
CA MET A 1 54.60 22.24 14.41
C MET A 1 54.52 20.75 14.08
N GLU A 2 54.62 19.82 15.04
CA GLU A 2 54.45 18.39 14.70
C GLU A 2 53.02 18.03 14.30
N GLN A 3 52.00 18.54 15.00
CA GLN A 3 50.59 18.33 14.63
C GLN A 3 50.24 18.89 13.24
N ASP A 4 50.77 20.07 12.88
CA ASP A 4 50.55 20.68 11.55
C ASP A 4 51.09 19.79 10.42
N ARG A 5 52.30 19.23 10.59
CA ARG A 5 52.90 18.31 9.62
C ARG A 5 52.05 17.07 9.41
N THR A 6 51.51 16.48 10.49
CA THR A 6 50.62 15.31 10.36
C THR A 6 49.30 15.64 9.66
N ALA A 7 48.81 16.88 9.76
CA ALA A 7 47.63 17.33 9.00
C ALA A 7 47.97 17.48 7.50
N GLU A 8 49.03 18.20 7.15
CA GLU A 8 49.49 18.38 5.76
C GLU A 8 49.80 17.04 5.07
N GLU A 9 50.48 16.12 5.76
CA GLU A 9 50.79 14.79 5.22
C GLU A 9 49.53 13.93 5.01
N THR A 10 48.51 14.08 5.87
CA THR A 10 47.24 13.35 5.75
C THR A 10 46.39 13.90 4.59
N GLU A 11 46.30 15.22 4.44
CA GLU A 11 45.62 15.86 3.30
C GLU A 11 46.31 15.50 1.98
N GLN A 12 47.65 15.59 1.91
CA GLN A 12 48.41 15.13 0.76
C GLN A 12 48.20 13.63 0.47
N SER A 13 48.05 12.79 1.50
CA SER A 13 47.73 11.36 1.35
C SER A 13 46.36 11.16 0.70
N ALA A 14 45.33 11.90 1.14
CA ALA A 14 43.99 11.86 0.54
C ALA A 14 44.01 12.32 -0.93
N VAL A 15 44.66 13.45 -1.24
CA VAL A 15 44.82 13.95 -2.62
C VAL A 15 45.55 12.93 -3.51
N ARG A 16 46.63 12.30 -3.02
CA ARG A 16 47.35 11.24 -3.76
C ARG A 16 46.46 10.01 -4.03
N ARG A 17 45.55 9.63 -3.12
CA ARG A 17 44.57 8.55 -3.33
C ARG A 17 43.54 8.92 -4.41
N ILE A 18 42.99 10.15 -4.36
CA ILE A 18 42.06 10.67 -5.36
C ILE A 18 42.72 10.72 -6.74
N ARG A 19 43.99 11.18 -6.84
CA ARG A 19 44.74 11.18 -8.10
C ARG A 19 45.00 9.78 -8.66
N ARG A 20 45.23 8.76 -7.81
CA ARG A 20 45.32 7.35 -8.26
C ARG A 20 43.99 6.78 -8.74
N LEU A 21 42.89 7.10 -8.06
CA LEU A 21 41.53 6.82 -8.56
C LEU A 21 41.28 7.51 -9.91
N SER A 22 41.86 8.69 -10.14
CA SER A 22 41.67 9.41 -11.42
C SER A 22 42.25 8.66 -12.61
N VAL A 23 43.46 8.11 -12.47
CA VAL A 23 44.11 7.26 -13.49
C VAL A 23 43.33 5.94 -13.76
N HIS A 24 42.46 5.51 -12.84
CA HIS A 24 41.66 4.28 -12.99
C HIS A 24 40.27 4.46 -13.62
N LEU A 25 39.80 5.70 -13.86
CA LEU A 25 38.58 5.98 -14.64
C LEU A 25 38.86 6.81 -15.91
N SER A 26 40.11 7.15 -16.19
CA SER A 26 40.57 7.74 -17.46
C SER A 26 41.14 6.67 -18.39
N HIS A 27 40.92 6.79 -19.71
CA HIS A 27 41.62 5.96 -20.69
C HIS A 27 43.15 6.18 -20.65
N PRO A 28 43.97 5.14 -20.90
CA PRO A 28 45.37 5.35 -21.27
C PRO A 28 45.42 6.11 -22.60
N THR A 29 46.22 7.18 -22.67
CA THR A 29 46.27 8.08 -23.82
C THR A 29 46.89 7.41 -25.05
N SER A 30 46.04 6.98 -26.00
CA SER A 30 46.41 6.87 -27.41
C SER A 30 46.35 8.26 -28.08
N ALA A 31 47.09 8.42 -29.19
CA ALA A 31 47.40 9.75 -29.71
C ALA A 31 46.24 10.43 -30.46
N SER A 32 46.13 11.75 -30.23
CA SER A 32 45.50 12.78 -31.06
C SER A 32 44.85 12.36 -32.38
N ASN A 33 43.52 12.35 -32.43
CA ASN A 33 42.72 13.27 -33.28
C ASN A 33 41.21 12.97 -33.19
N GLY A 34 40.39 14.02 -33.09
CA GLY A 34 38.93 13.95 -33.17
C GLY A 34 38.20 13.94 -31.82
N PHE A 35 37.29 14.89 -31.61
CA PHE A 35 36.34 14.91 -30.50
C PHE A 35 35.07 14.12 -30.89
N ASP A 36 35.16 12.80 -30.87
CA ASP A 36 34.01 11.90 -30.73
C ASP A 36 34.50 10.47 -30.36
N LEU A 37 33.57 9.50 -30.25
CA LEU A 37 33.82 8.05 -30.01
C LEU A 37 33.76 7.52 -28.57
N LEU A 38 32.78 7.98 -27.79
CA LEU A 38 31.99 6.99 -27.02
C LEU A 38 31.13 6.19 -28.01
N HIS A 39 31.69 5.12 -28.57
CA HIS A 39 31.02 4.32 -29.59
C HIS A 39 29.75 3.66 -29.01
N ARG A 40 28.58 4.20 -29.36
CA ARG A 40 27.28 3.62 -29.00
C ARG A 40 27.17 2.24 -29.65
N SER A 41 26.88 1.22 -28.86
CA SER A 41 26.51 -0.09 -29.41
C SER A 41 25.15 0.01 -30.14
N GLU A 42 25.09 -0.40 -31.40
CA GLU A 42 23.89 -0.27 -32.26
C GLU A 42 22.81 -1.33 -31.97
N CYS A 43 22.52 -1.61 -30.69
CA CYS A 43 21.55 -2.65 -30.30
C CYS A 43 20.08 -2.36 -30.66
N ALA A 44 19.75 -1.17 -31.20
CA ALA A 44 18.36 -0.82 -31.55
C ALA A 44 18.24 0.25 -32.66
N GLY A 45 18.43 -0.12 -33.93
CA GLY A 45 18.19 0.72 -35.12
C GLY A 45 16.72 1.14 -35.38
N ARG A 46 15.88 1.16 -34.33
CA ARG A 46 14.46 1.58 -34.36
C ARG A 46 14.01 2.36 -33.11
N ALA A 47 14.91 2.67 -32.16
CA ALA A 47 14.55 3.46 -30.99
C ALA A 47 14.18 4.91 -31.37
N ARG A 48 13.05 5.42 -30.86
CA ARG A 48 12.65 6.83 -31.06
C ARG A 48 13.58 7.71 -30.22
N ARG A 49 14.61 8.28 -30.86
CA ARG A 49 15.61 9.15 -30.24
C ARG A 49 14.93 10.41 -29.66
N VAL A 50 14.66 10.39 -28.36
CA VAL A 50 14.27 11.59 -27.59
C VAL A 50 15.45 12.57 -27.59
N VAL A 51 15.16 13.83 -27.87
CA VAL A 51 16.10 14.95 -27.71
C VAL A 51 15.85 15.56 -26.33
N VAL A 52 16.90 15.94 -25.61
CA VAL A 52 16.79 16.55 -24.28
C VAL A 52 17.69 17.77 -24.23
N SER A 53 17.09 18.95 -24.04
CA SER A 53 17.83 20.16 -23.70
C SER A 53 18.07 20.18 -22.19
N ARG A 54 19.35 20.08 -21.77
CA ARG A 54 19.72 20.18 -20.35
C ARG A 54 19.20 21.49 -19.75
N ALA A 55 19.35 22.59 -20.48
CA ALA A 55 18.99 23.93 -20.01
C ALA A 55 17.49 24.07 -19.76
N GLU A 56 16.65 23.70 -20.73
CA GLU A 56 15.18 23.83 -20.62
C GLU A 56 14.59 22.86 -19.59
N LEU A 57 15.15 21.65 -19.47
CA LEU A 57 14.75 20.72 -18.41
C LEU A 57 15.19 21.21 -17.02
N ALA A 58 16.41 21.75 -16.88
CA ALA A 58 16.88 22.34 -15.63
C ALA A 58 16.06 23.56 -15.21
N GLU A 59 15.74 24.46 -16.14
CA GLU A 59 14.88 25.62 -15.92
C GLU A 59 13.49 25.18 -15.42
N PHE A 60 12.88 24.17 -16.06
CA PHE A 60 11.57 23.66 -15.67
C PHE A 60 11.54 23.01 -14.27
N ILE A 61 12.63 22.37 -13.81
CA ILE A 61 12.66 21.68 -12.51
C ILE A 61 13.33 22.46 -11.36
N ARG A 62 14.13 23.50 -11.66
CA ARG A 62 14.76 24.35 -10.61
C ARG A 62 13.83 25.47 -10.14
N GLY A 63 12.82 25.83 -10.93
CA GLY A 63 11.75 26.75 -10.53
C GLY A 63 12.21 28.18 -10.20
N PRO A 64 11.36 28.99 -9.55
CA PRO A 64 11.60 30.43 -9.37
C PRO A 64 12.72 30.77 -8.37
N HIS A 65 13.14 29.82 -7.52
CA HIS A 65 14.14 30.06 -6.47
C HIS A 65 15.56 29.59 -6.85
N ARG A 66 15.79 29.25 -8.13
CA ARG A 66 17.12 28.83 -8.64
C ARG A 66 18.26 29.77 -8.22
N GLU A 67 18.06 31.08 -8.38
CA GLU A 67 19.09 32.11 -8.15
C GLU A 67 19.62 32.10 -6.72
N ILE A 68 18.75 31.95 -5.71
CA ILE A 68 19.18 31.96 -4.30
C ILE A 68 19.95 30.68 -3.94
N GLN A 69 19.64 29.55 -4.58
CA GLN A 69 20.43 28.32 -4.44
C GLN A 69 21.83 28.49 -5.06
N GLU A 70 21.93 29.07 -6.26
CA GLU A 70 23.22 29.32 -6.93
C GLU A 70 24.09 30.31 -6.18
N ARG A 71 23.50 31.40 -5.64
CA ARG A 71 24.18 32.34 -4.75
C ARG A 71 24.74 31.67 -3.49
N LEU A 72 24.00 30.73 -2.89
CA LEU A 72 24.46 29.97 -1.72
C LEU A 72 25.59 28.99 -2.07
N PHE A 73 25.48 28.30 -3.20
CA PHE A 73 26.53 27.40 -3.69
C PHE A 73 27.85 28.16 -3.94
N GLU A 74 27.81 29.27 -4.69
CA GLU A 74 29.01 30.09 -4.92
C GLU A 74 29.55 30.74 -3.63
N PHE A 75 28.70 31.09 -2.66
CA PHE A 75 29.12 31.61 -1.35
C PHE A 75 29.97 30.61 -0.54
N PHE A 76 29.58 29.33 -0.51
CA PHE A 76 30.33 28.26 0.19
C PHE A 76 31.52 27.73 -0.62
N LYS A 77 31.41 27.70 -1.95
CA LYS A 77 32.53 27.42 -2.86
C LYS A 77 33.69 28.41 -2.68
N ALA A 78 33.38 29.68 -2.44
CA ALA A 78 34.35 30.73 -2.15
C ALA A 78 34.96 30.67 -0.72
N ARG A 79 34.54 29.72 0.12
CA ARG A 79 34.95 29.56 1.53
C ARG A 79 35.33 28.10 1.85
N PRO A 80 36.54 27.65 1.47
CA PRO A 80 37.00 26.29 1.78
C PRO A 80 36.96 25.95 3.27
N GLU A 81 37.17 26.93 4.15
CA GLU A 81 37.13 26.81 5.62
C GLU A 81 35.71 26.59 6.19
N LEU A 82 34.68 26.67 5.34
CA LEU A 82 33.29 26.30 5.63
C LEU A 82 32.85 25.01 4.90
N GLN A 83 33.74 24.30 4.19
CA GLN A 83 33.42 23.01 3.58
C GLN A 83 33.69 21.87 4.57
N THR A 84 32.85 20.84 4.56
CA THR A 84 32.93 19.72 5.50
C THR A 84 33.96 18.68 5.03
N PRO A 85 35.05 18.42 5.78
CA PRO A 85 36.04 17.41 5.43
C PRO A 85 35.48 15.99 5.44
N VAL A 86 36.14 15.08 4.71
CA VAL A 86 35.77 13.65 4.65
C VAL A 86 36.01 12.93 5.98
N GLU A 87 37.00 13.38 6.75
CA GLU A 87 37.32 12.91 8.09
C GLU A 87 37.30 14.13 9.02
N ILE A 88 36.38 14.16 10.00
CA ILE A 88 36.18 15.26 10.96
C ILE A 88 35.64 14.69 12.28
N SER A 89 36.06 15.21 13.43
CA SER A 89 35.51 14.77 14.72
C SER A 89 34.12 15.37 14.99
N MET A 90 33.36 14.75 15.88
CA MET A 90 32.05 15.25 16.31
C MET A 90 32.11 16.68 16.86
N ALA A 91 33.18 17.05 17.58
CA ALA A 91 33.32 18.38 18.16
C ALA A 91 33.58 19.43 17.07
N GLU A 92 34.51 19.15 16.16
CA GLU A 92 34.84 20.03 15.04
C GLU A 92 33.65 20.19 14.07
N HIS A 93 32.89 19.12 13.82
CA HIS A 93 31.72 19.17 12.93
C HIS A 93 30.62 20.06 13.51
N ARG A 94 30.42 20.06 14.84
CA ARG A 94 29.46 20.93 15.53
C ARG A 94 29.84 22.41 15.43
N GLU A 95 31.12 22.71 15.66
CA GLU A 95 31.65 24.07 15.51
C GLU A 95 31.59 24.52 14.05
N LEU A 96 31.99 23.68 13.10
CA LEU A 96 31.87 23.95 11.66
C LEU A 96 30.41 24.25 11.26
N CYS A 97 29.44 23.44 11.69
CA CYS A 97 28.02 23.70 11.41
C CYS A 97 27.52 25.00 12.05
N MET A 98 28.06 25.42 13.20
CA MET A 98 27.73 26.71 13.79
C MET A 98 28.37 27.88 13.02
N ARG A 99 29.62 27.76 12.58
CA ARG A 99 30.30 28.74 11.71
C ARG A 99 29.59 28.88 10.36
N GLN A 100 29.27 27.76 9.69
CA GLN A 100 28.49 27.72 8.45
C GLN A 100 27.14 28.44 8.60
N LEU A 101 26.39 28.15 9.67
CA LEU A 101 25.10 28.78 9.94
C LEU A 101 25.23 30.28 10.24
N THR A 102 26.26 30.67 10.99
CA THR A 102 26.55 32.07 11.33
C THR A 102 26.95 32.86 10.08
N ALA A 103 27.80 32.31 9.21
CA ALA A 103 28.20 32.93 7.96
C ALA A 103 27.02 33.09 6.99
N LEU A 104 26.16 32.07 6.86
CA LEU A 104 24.93 32.14 6.04
C LEU A 104 24.00 33.28 6.49
N VAL A 105 23.88 33.53 7.79
CA VAL A 105 23.01 34.57 8.34
C VAL A 105 23.66 35.95 8.27
N ARG A 106 24.92 36.07 8.71
CA ARG A 106 25.59 37.35 8.98
C ARG A 106 26.49 37.85 7.83
N GLU A 107 27.02 36.97 6.99
CA GLU A 107 27.82 37.34 5.81
C GLU A 107 27.04 37.22 4.50
N ALA A 108 26.36 36.08 4.27
CA ALA A 108 25.53 35.91 3.07
C ALA A 108 24.24 36.73 3.11
N GLY A 109 23.88 37.26 4.29
CA GLY A 109 22.73 38.15 4.50
C GLY A 109 21.37 37.45 4.42
N ILE A 110 21.32 36.14 4.66
CA ILE A 110 20.08 35.36 4.59
C ILE A 110 19.31 35.48 5.91
N ARG A 111 17.97 35.58 5.82
CA ARG A 111 17.03 35.70 6.94
C ARG A 111 16.01 34.55 6.94
N PRO A 112 16.38 33.34 7.41
CA PRO A 112 15.56 32.17 7.18
C PRO A 112 14.22 32.20 7.91
N LEU A 113 14.12 32.81 9.10
CA LEU A 113 12.85 32.87 9.84
C LEU A 113 11.83 33.74 9.10
N LYS A 114 12.29 34.81 8.45
CA LYS A 114 11.44 35.63 7.58
C LYS A 114 10.81 34.78 6.47
N PHE A 115 11.61 33.95 5.78
CA PHE A 115 11.10 33.08 4.73
C PHE A 115 10.17 31.97 5.27
N VAL A 116 10.42 31.40 6.45
CA VAL A 116 9.47 30.45 7.11
C VAL A 116 8.06 31.04 7.27
N LEU A 117 7.91 32.36 7.40
CA LEU A 117 6.63 33.04 7.55
C LEU A 117 6.06 33.61 6.25
N GLU A 118 6.89 34.21 5.40
CA GLU A 118 6.44 34.99 4.23
C GLU A 118 6.51 34.21 2.90
N ASP A 119 7.53 33.37 2.73
CA ASP A 119 7.75 32.56 1.52
C ASP A 119 8.38 31.20 1.88
N PRO A 120 7.56 30.22 2.31
CA PRO A 120 8.05 28.88 2.66
C PRO A 120 8.70 28.16 1.47
N SER A 121 8.29 28.46 0.24
CA SER A 121 8.88 27.88 -0.97
C SER A 121 10.34 28.31 -1.10
N MET A 122 10.64 29.61 -0.91
CA MET A 122 12.02 30.09 -0.86
C MET A 122 12.81 29.50 0.33
N TYR A 123 12.17 29.36 1.50
CA TYR A 123 12.81 28.71 2.65
C TYR A 123 13.24 27.27 2.35
N PHE A 124 12.37 26.44 1.77
CA PHE A 124 12.73 25.05 1.44
C PHE A 124 13.81 24.96 0.34
N SER A 125 13.82 25.88 -0.63
CA SER A 125 14.93 25.97 -1.60
C SER A 125 16.27 26.33 -0.94
N ILE A 126 16.27 27.20 0.07
CA ILE A 126 17.45 27.52 0.90
C ILE A 126 17.88 26.30 1.74
N VAL A 127 16.94 25.53 2.29
CA VAL A 127 17.22 24.27 3.00
C VAL A 127 17.84 23.21 2.07
N GLU A 128 17.35 23.04 0.84
CA GLU A 128 17.96 22.14 -0.14
C GLU A 128 19.39 22.57 -0.48
N ALA A 129 19.63 23.88 -0.68
CA ALA A 129 20.98 24.39 -0.97
C ALA A 129 21.95 24.17 0.20
N ALA A 130 21.55 24.51 1.43
CA ALA A 130 22.35 24.29 2.62
C ALA A 130 22.62 22.80 2.89
N GLY A 131 21.60 21.95 2.76
CA GLY A 131 21.71 20.49 2.88
C GLY A 131 22.56 19.84 1.79
N GLY A 132 22.64 20.46 0.61
CA GLY A 132 23.54 20.04 -0.47
C GLY A 132 25.02 20.25 -0.15
N ILE A 133 25.35 21.26 0.67
CA ILE A 133 26.69 21.47 1.23
C ILE A 133 26.92 20.49 2.39
N ASP A 134 26.07 20.54 3.41
CA ASP A 134 26.11 19.64 4.57
C ASP A 134 24.70 19.38 5.12
N ILE A 135 24.31 18.11 5.24
CA ILE A 135 22.98 17.73 5.76
C ILE A 135 22.84 18.14 7.25
N SER A 136 23.94 18.12 8.02
CA SER A 136 23.98 18.62 9.40
C SER A 136 23.69 20.13 9.46
N LEU A 137 24.20 20.92 8.50
CA LEU A 137 23.87 22.35 8.39
C LEU A 137 22.39 22.56 8.07
N GLY A 138 21.85 21.83 7.09
CA GLY A 138 20.43 21.90 6.72
C GLY A 138 19.50 21.57 7.91
N ILE A 139 19.82 20.53 8.68
CA ILE A 139 19.07 20.16 9.89
C ILE A 139 19.28 21.17 11.04
N LYS A 140 20.51 21.68 11.27
CA LYS A 140 20.77 22.69 12.31
C LYS A 140 20.03 24.01 12.04
N MET A 141 19.94 24.40 10.76
CA MET A 141 19.12 25.51 10.29
C MET A 141 17.62 25.23 10.52
N GLY A 142 17.16 24.00 10.23
CA GLY A 142 15.79 23.55 10.53
C GLY A 142 15.43 23.63 12.02
N VAL A 143 16.34 23.20 12.91
CA VAL A 143 16.17 23.29 14.37
C VAL A 143 16.04 24.76 14.81
N GLN A 144 16.89 25.66 14.32
CA GLN A 144 16.85 27.08 14.69
C GLN A 144 15.58 27.78 14.19
N TYR A 145 15.21 27.58 12.91
CA TYR A 145 14.21 28.43 12.24
C TYR A 145 12.85 27.77 12.06
N SER A 146 12.78 26.49 11.69
CA SER A 146 11.50 25.78 11.52
C SER A 146 10.95 25.26 12.85
N LEU A 147 11.80 24.88 13.81
CA LEU A 147 11.37 24.30 15.08
C LEU A 147 11.41 25.32 16.23
N TRP A 148 12.57 25.85 16.61
CA TRP A 148 12.66 26.88 17.66
C TRP A 148 11.90 28.16 17.24
N GLY A 149 12.38 28.88 16.22
CA GLY A 149 11.71 30.08 15.70
C GLY A 149 10.27 29.83 15.27
N GLY A 150 10.04 28.78 14.47
CA GLY A 150 8.71 28.39 14.00
C GLY A 150 7.72 28.11 15.13
N SER A 151 8.15 27.48 16.24
CA SER A 151 7.26 27.30 17.40
C SER A 151 6.92 28.61 18.10
N VAL A 152 7.89 29.51 18.31
CA VAL A 152 7.63 30.83 18.92
C VAL A 152 6.70 31.68 18.06
N MET A 153 6.83 31.62 16.73
CA MET A 153 6.00 32.40 15.80
C MET A 153 4.62 31.77 15.56
N ASN A 154 4.52 30.45 15.44
CA ASN A 154 3.25 29.78 15.12
C ASN A 154 2.42 29.45 16.37
N LEU A 155 3.02 29.25 17.55
CA LEU A 155 2.29 28.96 18.80
C LEU A 155 2.19 30.19 19.72
N GLY A 156 3.05 31.19 19.53
CA GLY A 156 2.99 32.46 20.25
C GLY A 156 1.94 33.43 19.70
N THR A 157 1.52 34.36 20.56
CA THR A 157 0.81 35.59 20.19
C THR A 157 1.78 36.74 19.89
N LYS A 158 1.28 37.89 19.41
CA LYS A 158 2.08 39.07 18.99
C LYS A 158 3.18 39.48 19.99
N LYS A 159 2.93 39.39 21.32
CA LYS A 159 3.91 39.70 22.37
C LYS A 159 5.22 38.90 22.21
N HIS A 160 5.15 37.66 21.73
CA HIS A 160 6.31 36.81 21.48
C HIS A 160 7.03 37.19 20.20
N ARG A 161 6.29 37.45 19.11
CA ARG A 161 6.86 37.90 17.84
C ARG A 161 7.67 39.18 18.04
N ASP A 162 7.08 40.18 18.68
CA ASP A 162 7.70 41.48 18.92
C ASP A 162 8.94 41.42 19.84
N LEU A 163 9.05 40.40 20.72
CA LEU A 163 10.17 40.24 21.66
C LEU A 163 11.31 39.36 21.13
N TYR A 164 10.99 38.35 20.30
CA TYR A 164 11.92 37.29 19.92
C TYR A 164 12.30 37.27 18.43
N PHE A 165 11.47 37.76 17.49
CA PHE A 165 11.67 37.51 16.04
C PHE A 165 13.05 37.93 15.53
N ASP A 166 13.42 39.20 15.66
CA ASP A 166 14.68 39.72 15.10
C ASP A 166 15.91 39.03 15.69
N LYS A 167 15.84 38.60 16.96
CA LYS A 167 16.94 37.95 17.68
C LYS A 167 17.09 36.48 17.30
N ILE A 168 16.00 35.80 16.96
CA ILE A 168 16.06 34.43 16.43
C ILE A 168 16.60 34.46 14.98
N ASP A 169 16.11 35.37 14.14
CA ASP A 169 16.48 35.53 12.71
C ASP A 169 17.90 36.12 12.47
N SER A 170 18.52 36.69 13.51
CA SER A 170 19.92 37.11 13.53
C SER A 170 20.90 36.09 14.11
N LEU A 171 20.38 34.95 14.61
CA LEU A 171 21.10 33.93 15.37
C LEU A 171 21.64 34.41 16.74
N ASP A 172 21.21 35.58 17.22
CA ASP A 172 21.58 36.12 18.53
C ASP A 172 20.92 35.36 19.69
N TYR A 173 19.70 34.86 19.47
CA TYR A 173 18.99 33.91 20.33
C TYR A 173 18.94 32.52 19.66
N PRO A 174 20.04 31.75 19.68
CA PRO A 174 20.04 30.37 19.23
C PRO A 174 19.24 29.51 20.20
N GLY A 175 18.45 28.57 19.69
CA GLY A 175 17.57 27.76 20.52
C GLY A 175 17.28 26.37 19.99
N CYS A 176 16.47 25.65 20.78
CA CYS A 176 16.15 24.25 20.56
C CYS A 176 14.66 23.94 20.81
N PHE A 177 14.24 22.74 20.42
CA PHE A 177 12.85 22.30 20.42
C PHE A 177 12.68 21.08 21.32
N ALA A 178 12.32 21.32 22.57
CA ALA A 178 12.33 20.34 23.66
C ALA A 178 10.97 19.63 23.82
N MET A 179 10.60 18.84 22.81
CA MET A 179 9.38 18.03 22.82
C MET A 179 9.61 16.62 23.36
N THR A 180 10.35 15.79 22.62
CA THR A 180 10.59 14.37 22.88
C THR A 180 11.16 14.10 24.27
N GLU A 181 10.67 13.05 24.92
CA GLU A 181 11.18 12.52 26.20
C GLU A 181 11.74 11.11 26.02
N LEU A 182 12.58 10.66 26.95
CA LEU A 182 13.19 9.33 26.96
C LEU A 182 12.16 8.19 26.80
N HIS A 183 10.97 8.33 27.39
CA HIS A 183 9.85 7.38 27.22
C HIS A 183 8.83 7.76 26.13
N HIS A 184 8.84 9.00 25.61
CA HIS A 184 7.77 9.53 24.76
C HIS A 184 8.31 10.28 23.54
N GLY A 185 8.49 9.54 22.45
CA GLY A 185 8.62 10.07 21.08
C GLY A 185 7.25 10.26 20.42
N SER A 186 6.78 9.23 19.69
CA SER A 186 5.55 9.32 18.87
C SER A 186 4.27 9.60 19.67
N ASN A 187 4.18 9.20 20.94
CA ASN A 187 3.04 9.49 21.81
C ASN A 187 3.25 10.81 22.57
N VAL A 188 3.18 11.94 21.87
CA VAL A 188 3.36 13.28 22.45
C VAL A 188 2.26 13.63 23.47
N GLN A 189 1.08 12.98 23.44
CA GLN A 189 0.08 13.14 24.52
C GLN A 189 0.52 12.48 25.85
N GLY A 190 1.43 11.51 25.78
CA GLY A 190 1.97 10.78 26.93
C GLY A 190 3.04 11.53 27.73
N LEU A 191 3.53 12.68 27.24
CA LEU A 191 4.60 13.47 27.88
C LEU A 191 4.35 13.70 29.38
N GLN A 192 5.45 13.73 30.12
CA GLN A 192 5.50 13.67 31.57
C GLN A 192 6.14 14.91 32.22
N THR A 193 6.90 15.72 31.48
CA THR A 193 7.34 17.05 31.95
C THR A 193 6.11 17.89 32.29
N THR A 194 6.08 18.49 33.48
CA THR A 194 4.97 19.35 33.95
C THR A 194 5.36 20.83 33.92
N ALA A 195 4.35 21.67 33.76
CA ALA A 195 4.41 23.12 33.92
C ALA A 195 3.26 23.54 34.85
N THR A 196 3.55 23.66 36.13
CA THR A 196 2.54 23.98 37.15
C THR A 196 2.43 25.49 37.35
N PHE A 197 1.23 26.06 37.29
CA PHE A 197 1.05 27.50 37.50
C PHE A 197 1.08 27.91 38.98
N ASP A 198 1.82 28.96 39.29
CA ASP A 198 1.92 29.62 40.59
C ASP A 198 1.29 31.03 40.51
N PRO A 199 0.02 31.21 40.95
CA PRO A 199 -0.68 32.49 40.90
C PRO A 199 -0.14 33.53 41.90
N VAL A 200 0.69 33.13 42.88
CA VAL A 200 1.29 34.06 43.85
C VAL A 200 2.52 34.74 43.23
N ALA A 201 3.33 33.98 42.50
CA ALA A 201 4.50 34.49 41.78
C ALA A 201 4.19 35.08 40.39
N ASP A 202 3.05 34.72 39.79
CA ASP A 202 2.73 34.91 38.36
C ASP A 202 3.70 34.17 37.42
N GLU A 203 4.03 32.92 37.78
CA GLU A 203 5.06 32.08 37.14
C GLU A 203 4.55 30.66 36.82
N PHE A 204 5.24 29.96 35.92
CA PHE A 204 5.16 28.50 35.79
C PHE A 204 6.41 27.84 36.39
N VAL A 205 6.19 26.73 37.09
CA VAL A 205 7.25 25.84 37.57
C VAL A 205 7.36 24.65 36.60
N ILE A 206 8.43 24.63 35.80
CA ILE A 206 8.77 23.57 34.87
C ILE A 206 9.53 22.46 35.60
N ASN A 207 9.06 21.21 35.50
CA ASN A 207 9.69 20.10 36.21
C ASN A 207 9.66 18.77 35.41
N THR A 208 10.77 18.04 35.48
CA THR A 208 10.97 16.67 35.00
C THR A 208 10.73 15.72 36.18
N PRO A 209 9.57 15.06 36.31
CA PRO A 209 9.22 14.31 37.52
C PRO A 209 9.94 12.96 37.68
N ASN A 210 10.55 12.42 36.62
CA ASN A 210 11.34 11.18 36.65
C ASN A 210 12.27 11.09 35.44
N ASP A 211 13.20 10.14 35.44
CA ASP A 211 14.21 9.92 34.39
C ASP A 211 13.59 9.68 32.99
N GLY A 212 12.44 9.00 32.93
CA GLY A 212 11.68 8.80 31.69
C GLY A 212 11.10 10.07 31.06
N ALA A 213 11.00 11.14 31.85
CA ALA A 213 10.52 12.47 31.46
C ALA A 213 11.67 13.43 31.08
N ILE A 214 12.93 12.99 31.11
CA ILE A 214 14.06 13.77 30.59
C ILE A 214 13.83 14.03 29.09
N LYS A 215 13.93 15.28 28.65
CA LYS A 215 13.85 15.61 27.22
C LYS A 215 15.06 15.03 26.50
N TRP A 216 14.87 14.39 25.36
CA TRP A 216 15.91 13.56 24.73
C TRP A 216 16.00 13.77 23.21
N TRP A 217 17.21 13.66 22.65
CA TRP A 217 17.57 13.99 21.26
C TRP A 217 17.38 15.47 20.85
N ILE A 218 17.40 16.41 21.79
CA ILE A 218 17.07 17.81 21.53
C ILE A 218 18.21 18.51 20.80
N GLY A 219 18.09 18.68 19.47
CA GLY A 219 19.10 19.38 18.64
C GLY A 219 19.37 20.80 19.14
N ASN A 220 20.62 21.28 18.99
CA ASN A 220 21.17 22.51 19.61
C ASN A 220 21.25 22.52 21.14
N ALA A 221 20.69 21.56 21.90
CA ALA A 221 20.66 21.67 23.36
C ALA A 221 22.04 21.42 24.01
N ALA A 222 22.86 20.52 23.46
CA ALA A 222 24.10 20.11 24.13
C ALA A 222 25.13 21.24 24.18
N VAL A 223 25.30 21.99 23.09
CA VAL A 223 26.31 23.06 22.99
C VAL A 223 25.67 24.42 22.76
N HIS A 224 24.96 24.65 21.65
CA HIS A 224 24.76 26.02 21.14
C HIS A 224 23.54 26.78 21.68
N GLY A 225 22.50 26.08 22.12
CA GLY A 225 21.20 26.65 22.44
C GLY A 225 21.19 27.44 23.76
N LYS A 226 20.69 28.67 23.71
CA LYS A 226 20.42 29.53 24.88
C LYS A 226 18.98 29.38 25.39
N PHE A 227 18.03 29.05 24.51
CA PHE A 227 16.61 28.90 24.81
C PHE A 227 16.06 27.55 24.31
N ALA A 228 15.02 27.05 24.97
CA ALA A 228 14.24 25.88 24.56
C ALA A 228 12.76 26.22 24.48
N THR A 229 12.07 25.78 23.43
CA THR A 229 10.60 25.60 23.48
C THR A 229 10.32 24.25 24.13
N VAL A 230 9.96 24.25 25.41
CA VAL A 230 9.67 23.04 26.18
C VAL A 230 8.19 22.70 26.07
N PHE A 231 7.88 21.48 25.65
CA PHE A 231 6.51 20.95 25.65
C PHE A 231 6.24 20.22 26.95
N ALA A 232 5.25 20.68 27.72
CA ALA A 232 4.94 20.18 29.05
C ALA A 232 3.43 20.16 29.31
N LYS A 233 2.97 19.28 30.20
CA LYS A 233 1.59 19.27 30.68
C LYS A 233 1.34 20.49 31.57
N LEU A 234 0.38 21.33 31.16
CA LEU A 234 -0.03 22.49 31.93
C LEU A 234 -0.91 22.07 33.10
N ILE A 235 -0.41 22.23 34.32
CA ILE A 235 -1.11 21.87 35.56
C ILE A 235 -1.61 23.15 36.25
N LEU A 236 -2.91 23.23 36.52
CA LEU A 236 -3.56 24.37 37.17
C LEU A 236 -4.10 23.94 38.55
N PRO A 237 -3.47 24.37 39.68
CA PRO A 237 -3.72 23.75 40.99
C PRO A 237 -5.16 23.81 41.53
N PHE A 238 -5.98 24.77 41.08
CA PHE A 238 -7.30 25.10 41.64
C PHE A 238 -8.44 25.11 40.60
N GLN A 239 -8.23 24.56 39.40
CA GLN A 239 -9.21 24.59 38.29
C GLN A 239 -9.98 23.27 38.10
N GLY A 240 -9.68 22.22 38.87
CA GLY A 240 -10.35 20.93 38.83
C GLY A 240 -11.61 20.86 39.71
N GLU A 241 -12.36 19.77 39.56
CA GLU A 241 -13.54 19.50 40.39
C GLU A 241 -13.19 19.51 41.89
N GLY A 242 -14.07 20.09 42.72
CA GLY A 242 -13.82 20.27 44.15
C GLY A 242 -12.65 21.19 44.52
N GLY A 243 -12.06 21.92 43.56
CA GLY A 243 -10.86 22.74 43.77
C GLY A 243 -9.54 21.96 43.64
N ALA A 244 -9.58 20.75 43.07
CA ALA A 244 -8.39 19.95 42.77
C ALA A 244 -7.55 20.54 41.63
N SER A 245 -6.38 19.94 41.38
CA SER A 245 -5.51 20.32 40.25
C SER A 245 -6.02 19.73 38.92
N ALA A 246 -6.02 20.53 37.86
CA ALA A 246 -6.41 20.12 36.51
C ALA A 246 -5.21 20.00 35.56
N ASP A 247 -5.15 18.91 34.78
CA ASP A 247 -4.23 18.76 33.64
C ASP A 247 -4.91 19.27 32.36
N MET A 248 -4.41 20.39 31.83
CA MET A 248 -4.93 21.01 30.60
C MET A 248 -4.28 20.44 29.33
N GLY A 249 -3.46 19.40 29.46
CA GLY A 249 -2.70 18.77 28.38
C GLY A 249 -1.46 19.56 27.98
N VAL A 250 -0.81 19.07 26.94
CA VAL A 250 0.49 19.60 26.46
C VAL A 250 0.35 21.01 25.92
N HIS A 251 1.13 21.93 26.48
CA HIS A 251 1.37 23.29 26.03
C HIS A 251 2.87 23.51 25.80
N ALA A 252 3.24 24.62 25.16
CA ALA A 252 4.62 24.96 24.82
C ALA A 252 5.07 26.24 25.55
N PHE A 253 6.26 26.22 26.12
CA PHE A 253 6.80 27.27 26.98
C PHE A 253 8.21 27.66 26.54
N ILE A 254 8.52 28.96 26.53
CA ILE A 254 9.90 29.44 26.35
C ILE A 254 10.65 29.29 27.68
N VAL A 255 11.72 28.49 27.67
CA VAL A 255 12.60 28.32 28.83
C VAL A 255 14.01 28.76 28.42
N PRO A 256 14.58 29.83 29.01
CA PRO A 256 16.01 30.07 28.96
C PRO A 256 16.76 28.90 29.61
N ILE A 257 17.71 28.29 28.90
CA ILE A 257 18.46 27.12 29.38
C ILE A 257 19.92 27.44 29.74
N ARG A 258 20.47 28.52 29.18
CA ARG A 258 21.81 29.03 29.47
C ARG A 258 21.78 30.54 29.66
N ASP A 259 22.67 31.05 30.51
CA ASP A 259 22.93 32.49 30.57
C ASP A 259 23.47 33.00 29.23
N MET A 260 23.13 34.24 28.88
CA MET A 260 23.47 34.84 27.58
C MET A 260 24.96 35.15 27.44
N GLU A 261 25.60 35.66 28.50
CA GLU A 261 26.99 36.12 28.46
C GLU A 261 27.97 34.98 28.79
N THR A 262 27.84 34.36 29.96
CA THR A 262 28.74 33.32 30.46
C THR A 262 28.54 31.95 29.80
N HIS A 263 27.39 31.73 29.14
CA HIS A 263 26.99 30.46 28.54
C HIS A 263 26.81 29.28 29.55
N CYS A 264 26.98 29.54 30.85
CA CYS A 264 26.67 28.58 31.91
C CYS A 264 25.19 28.16 31.89
N THR A 265 24.92 26.90 32.19
CA THR A 265 23.55 26.39 32.39
C THR A 265 22.87 27.11 33.55
N LEU A 266 21.60 27.46 33.41
CA LEU A 266 20.87 28.21 34.45
C LEU A 266 20.43 27.32 35.63
N PRO A 267 20.19 27.90 36.83
CA PRO A 267 19.84 27.15 38.03
C PRO A 267 18.61 26.24 37.84
N GLY A 268 18.70 25.01 38.35
CA GLY A 268 17.65 23.99 38.23
C GLY A 268 17.60 23.30 36.86
N ILE A 269 18.47 23.64 35.92
CA ILE A 269 18.56 22.99 34.60
C ILE A 269 19.80 22.11 34.55
N GLU A 270 19.64 20.89 34.05
CA GLU A 270 20.72 19.94 33.81
C GLU A 270 20.72 19.56 32.32
N ILE A 271 21.88 19.68 31.68
CA ILE A 271 22.07 19.46 30.24
C ILE A 271 23.18 18.43 30.05
N HIS A 272 22.86 17.34 29.34
CA HIS A 272 23.84 16.33 28.91
C HIS A 272 23.93 16.27 27.39
N ASP A 273 25.08 15.88 26.87
CA ASP A 273 25.27 15.55 25.45
C ASP A 273 24.71 14.14 25.18
N CYS A 274 23.90 13.95 24.13
CA CYS A 274 23.50 12.60 23.71
C CYS A 274 24.65 11.83 23.04
N GLY A 275 25.78 12.49 22.75
CA GLY A 275 27.02 11.89 22.27
C GLY A 275 27.06 11.65 20.77
N HIS A 276 27.89 10.70 20.37
CA HIS A 276 28.13 10.38 18.96
C HIS A 276 26.97 9.59 18.35
N LYS A 277 26.52 10.04 17.18
CA LYS A 277 25.39 9.47 16.43
C LYS A 277 25.89 8.73 15.18
N ILE A 278 25.00 7.96 14.55
CA ILE A 278 25.27 7.29 13.27
C ILE A 278 25.67 8.33 12.19
N GLY A 279 24.94 9.44 12.15
CA GLY A 279 25.20 10.62 11.31
C GLY A 279 24.59 11.88 11.93
N LEU A 280 24.59 12.98 11.16
CA LEU A 280 24.24 14.34 11.61
C LEU A 280 25.07 14.82 12.80
N ASN A 281 26.36 14.48 12.86
CA ASN A 281 27.18 14.70 14.06
C ASN A 281 27.44 16.19 14.36
N GLY A 282 27.39 17.07 13.35
CA GLY A 282 27.38 18.52 13.50
C GLY A 282 26.12 19.10 14.16
N VAL A 283 25.07 18.30 14.36
CA VAL A 283 23.91 18.65 15.20
C VAL A 283 24.18 18.21 16.64
N ASP A 284 24.31 19.17 17.54
CA ASP A 284 24.57 18.95 18.97
C ASP A 284 23.28 18.62 19.75
N ASN A 285 22.79 17.39 19.56
CA ASN A 285 21.64 16.85 20.29
C ASN A 285 21.99 16.64 21.78
N GLY A 286 21.22 17.27 22.67
CA GLY A 286 21.35 17.10 24.11
C GLY A 286 20.10 16.51 24.76
N ALA A 287 20.26 16.13 26.02
CA ALA A 287 19.19 15.79 26.94
C ALA A 287 19.00 16.91 27.97
N LEU A 288 17.75 17.21 28.35
CA LEU A 288 17.41 18.27 29.30
C LEU A 288 16.56 17.73 30.46
N ARG A 289 16.99 18.01 31.69
CA ARG A 289 16.19 17.85 32.92
C ARG A 289 15.92 19.22 33.54
N PHE A 290 14.70 19.41 34.02
CA PHE A 290 14.26 20.61 34.74
C PHE A 290 13.88 20.24 36.17
N CYS A 291 14.46 20.92 37.15
CA CYS A 291 14.21 20.72 38.58
C CYS A 291 13.61 22.00 39.16
N SER A 292 12.27 22.07 39.21
CA SER A 292 11.49 23.22 39.71
C SER A 292 11.89 24.58 39.10
N VAL A 293 12.14 24.61 37.79
CA VAL A 293 12.62 25.80 37.07
C VAL A 293 11.48 26.80 36.90
N ARG A 294 11.62 28.00 37.48
CA ARG A 294 10.62 29.07 37.39
C ARG A 294 10.80 29.92 36.14
N ILE A 295 9.69 30.20 35.45
CA ILE A 295 9.61 31.11 34.31
C ILE A 295 8.38 32.03 34.45
N PRO A 296 8.40 33.27 33.94
CA PRO A 296 7.23 34.16 33.97
C PRO A 296 6.02 33.56 33.24
N ARG A 297 4.80 33.86 33.67
CA ARG A 297 3.57 33.43 32.99
C ARG A 297 3.52 33.83 31.51
N ASP A 298 4.14 34.96 31.15
CA ASP A 298 4.19 35.43 29.75
C ASP A 298 5.07 34.57 28.82
N ASN A 299 5.83 33.60 29.32
CA ASN A 299 6.59 32.63 28.52
C ASN A 299 5.74 31.48 27.95
N LEU A 300 4.45 31.36 28.31
CA LEU A 300 3.51 30.43 27.69
C LEU A 300 3.18 30.89 26.26
N LEU A 301 3.45 30.02 25.27
CA LEU A 301 3.07 30.22 23.87
C LEU A 301 1.54 30.07 23.72
N ASN A 302 0.85 31.18 23.98
CA ASN A 302 -0.57 31.19 24.34
C ASN A 302 -1.58 31.37 23.19
N ARG A 303 -1.22 31.09 21.92
CA ARG A 303 -2.13 31.29 20.77
C ARG A 303 -3.39 30.40 20.81
N PHE A 304 -3.27 29.17 21.32
CA PHE A 304 -4.37 28.19 21.35
C PHE A 304 -4.92 27.90 22.76
N GLY A 305 -4.39 28.57 23.78
CA GLY A 305 -4.77 28.39 25.18
C GLY A 305 -3.95 29.29 26.08
N ASP A 306 -4.61 30.03 26.97
CA ASP A 306 -4.01 31.07 27.78
C ASP A 306 -4.36 30.94 29.27
N VAL A 307 -3.48 31.45 30.12
CA VAL A 307 -3.64 31.49 31.58
C VAL A 307 -3.60 32.95 32.02
N SER A 308 -4.66 33.37 32.69
CA SER A 308 -4.76 34.67 33.34
C SER A 308 -4.04 34.64 34.71
N ARG A 309 -3.73 35.82 35.27
CA ARG A 309 -2.99 35.95 36.54
C ARG A 309 -3.73 35.35 37.75
N ASP A 310 -5.06 35.34 37.71
CA ASP A 310 -5.93 34.64 38.68
C ASP A 310 -6.00 33.11 38.46
N GLY A 311 -5.21 32.56 37.51
CA GLY A 311 -5.11 31.12 37.26
C GLY A 311 -6.25 30.54 36.43
N LYS A 312 -7.17 31.37 35.94
CA LYS A 312 -8.28 30.95 35.08
C LYS A 312 -7.78 30.66 33.65
N TYR A 313 -8.11 29.47 33.16
CA TYR A 313 -7.79 29.04 31.80
C TYR A 313 -8.79 29.57 30.77
N THR A 314 -8.30 29.88 29.56
CA THR A 314 -9.15 30.19 28.40
C THR A 314 -8.60 29.56 27.12
N SER A 315 -9.48 29.18 26.18
CA SER A 315 -9.12 28.60 24.88
C SER A 315 -10.29 28.76 23.91
N SER A 316 -10.01 29.13 22.65
CA SER A 316 -11.00 29.11 21.56
C SER A 316 -11.31 27.69 21.06
N LEU A 317 -10.45 26.72 21.38
CA LEU A 317 -10.58 25.32 20.98
C LEU A 317 -11.20 24.52 22.14
N PRO A 318 -12.42 23.95 21.97
CA PRO A 318 -13.26 23.52 23.09
C PRO A 318 -12.87 22.18 23.73
N THR A 319 -11.86 21.47 23.20
CA THR A 319 -11.38 20.21 23.78
C THR A 319 -9.86 20.11 23.75
N ILE A 320 -9.27 19.39 24.71
CA ILE A 320 -7.82 19.14 24.79
C ILE A 320 -7.32 18.54 23.46
N ASN A 321 -8.05 17.59 22.89
CA ASN A 321 -7.69 16.96 21.61
C ASN A 321 -7.71 17.94 20.41
N LYS A 322 -8.68 18.85 20.32
CA LYS A 322 -8.69 19.88 19.26
C LYS A 322 -7.51 20.85 19.40
N ARG A 323 -7.22 21.30 20.62
CA ARG A 323 -6.06 22.18 20.90
C ARG A 323 -4.74 21.49 20.59
N PHE A 324 -4.57 20.25 21.05
CA PHE A 324 -3.38 19.44 20.78
C PHE A 324 -3.16 19.23 19.28
N ALA A 325 -4.23 18.95 18.53
CA ALA A 325 -4.16 18.83 17.07
C ALA A 325 -3.75 20.14 16.39
N ALA A 326 -4.26 21.30 16.84
CA ALA A 326 -3.85 22.61 16.31
C ALA A 326 -2.36 22.91 16.61
N THR A 327 -1.92 22.67 17.85
CA THR A 327 -0.51 22.83 18.26
C THR A 327 0.46 21.99 17.44
N LEU A 328 0.11 20.75 17.08
CA LEU A 328 0.92 19.92 16.19
C LEU A 328 0.71 20.21 14.69
N GLY A 329 -0.46 20.73 14.31
CA GLY A 329 -0.79 21.14 12.95
C GLY A 329 0.16 22.23 12.43
N GLU A 330 0.42 23.24 13.26
CA GLU A 330 1.34 24.35 12.96
C GLU A 330 2.81 23.94 12.76
N LEU A 331 3.18 22.73 13.19
CA LEU A 331 4.55 22.19 13.13
C LEU A 331 4.79 21.28 11.91
N VAL A 332 3.78 21.07 11.06
CA VAL A 332 3.83 20.15 9.90
C VAL A 332 4.94 20.48 8.88
N GLY A 333 5.49 21.69 8.91
CA GLY A 333 6.58 22.14 8.01
C GLY A 333 7.85 21.29 8.08
N GLY A 334 8.14 20.66 9.23
CA GLY A 334 9.27 19.73 9.36
C GLY A 334 9.14 18.54 8.40
N ARG A 335 7.96 17.91 8.33
CA ARG A 335 7.69 16.80 7.41
C ARG A 335 7.83 17.19 5.94
N VAL A 336 7.38 18.40 5.59
CA VAL A 336 7.53 18.97 4.23
C VAL A 336 9.01 19.10 3.88
N GLY A 337 9.81 19.72 4.75
CA GLY A 337 11.24 19.92 4.55
C GLY A 337 12.02 18.61 4.43
N LEU A 338 11.67 17.58 5.22
CA LEU A 338 12.31 16.26 5.13
C LEU A 338 11.93 15.49 3.85
N ALA A 339 10.67 15.55 3.41
CA ALA A 339 10.25 14.94 2.16
C ALA A 339 10.99 15.57 0.97
N TYR A 340 11.04 16.90 0.93
CA TYR A 340 11.75 17.69 -0.08
C TYR A 340 13.26 17.37 -0.10
N SER A 341 13.93 17.51 1.04
CA SER A 341 15.38 17.26 1.18
C SER A 341 15.77 15.81 0.90
N SER A 342 14.89 14.84 1.20
CA SER A 342 15.11 13.43 0.84
C SER A 342 15.09 13.23 -0.67
N GLY A 343 14.24 13.97 -1.41
CA GLY A 343 14.30 14.04 -2.87
C GLY A 343 15.64 14.57 -3.35
N SER A 344 16.16 15.64 -2.74
CA SER A 344 17.48 16.23 -3.04
C SER A 344 18.63 15.24 -2.84
N VAL A 345 18.64 14.51 -1.72
CA VAL A 345 19.64 13.46 -1.44
C VAL A 345 19.58 12.35 -2.50
N LEU A 346 18.39 11.99 -2.99
CA LEU A 346 18.23 11.03 -4.09
C LEU A 346 18.75 11.58 -5.44
N LYS A 347 18.57 12.88 -5.75
CA LYS A 347 19.18 13.53 -6.93
C LYS A 347 20.72 13.40 -6.88
N VAL A 348 21.35 13.72 -5.75
CA VAL A 348 22.82 13.62 -5.58
C VAL A 348 23.28 12.17 -5.75
N ALA A 349 22.66 11.22 -5.04
CA ALA A 349 23.05 9.80 -5.08
C ALA A 349 22.91 9.17 -6.47
N THR A 350 21.82 9.47 -7.18
CA THR A 350 21.61 9.00 -8.56
C THR A 350 22.57 9.67 -9.54
N THR A 351 22.87 10.97 -9.39
CA THR A 351 23.87 11.67 -10.20
C THR A 351 25.24 11.01 -10.13
N ILE A 352 25.73 10.74 -8.91
CA ILE A 352 27.03 10.07 -8.69
C ILE A 352 27.01 8.67 -9.33
N ALA A 353 25.98 7.86 -9.06
CA ALA A 353 25.92 6.48 -9.54
C ALA A 353 25.76 6.38 -11.07
N VAL A 354 25.00 7.28 -11.70
CA VAL A 354 24.80 7.32 -13.16
C VAL A 354 26.05 7.84 -13.87
N ARG A 355 26.63 8.97 -13.43
CA ARG A 355 27.89 9.50 -14.00
C ARG A 355 29.04 8.49 -13.88
N TYR A 356 29.20 7.84 -12.73
CA TYR A 356 30.17 6.76 -12.57
C TYR A 356 29.89 5.59 -13.53
N SER A 357 28.63 5.15 -13.64
CA SER A 357 28.28 3.98 -14.47
C SER A 357 28.41 4.24 -15.98
N LEU A 358 28.30 5.51 -16.42
CA LEU A 358 28.56 5.94 -17.80
C LEU A 358 30.05 5.86 -18.17
N LEU A 359 30.94 6.14 -17.21
CA LEU A 359 32.39 6.20 -17.44
C LEU A 359 33.10 4.87 -17.13
N ARG A 360 32.63 4.13 -16.10
CA ARG A 360 33.29 2.90 -15.67
C ARG A 360 33.07 1.78 -16.67
N GLN A 361 34.15 1.29 -17.26
CA GLN A 361 34.19 0.08 -18.07
C GLN A 361 34.50 -1.15 -17.18
N GLN A 362 33.84 -2.30 -17.44
CA GLN A 362 34.15 -3.57 -16.80
C GLN A 362 33.49 -4.73 -17.57
N PHE A 363 34.28 -5.72 -17.99
CA PHE A 363 33.87 -6.81 -18.89
C PHE A 363 33.33 -6.32 -20.26
N GLY A 364 33.07 -7.25 -21.17
CA GLY A 364 32.56 -6.98 -22.52
C GLY A 364 32.36 -8.26 -23.34
N PRO A 365 31.98 -8.15 -24.63
CA PRO A 365 31.97 -9.28 -25.54
C PRO A 365 33.37 -9.88 -25.71
N PRO A 366 33.53 -11.21 -25.87
CA PRO A 366 34.84 -11.83 -26.03
C PRO A 366 35.66 -11.22 -27.17
N LYS A 367 36.93 -10.87 -26.88
CA LYS A 367 37.88 -10.23 -27.82
C LYS A 367 37.49 -8.81 -28.28
N GLN A 368 36.56 -8.14 -27.60
CA GLN A 368 36.26 -6.71 -27.79
C GLN A 368 36.73 -5.90 -26.58
N PRO A 369 36.83 -4.55 -26.68
CA PRO A 369 37.06 -3.69 -25.52
C PRO A 369 35.95 -3.84 -24.45
N GLU A 370 36.26 -3.43 -23.22
CA GLU A 370 35.25 -3.37 -22.15
C GLU A 370 34.16 -2.33 -22.45
N VAL A 371 32.93 -2.63 -22.07
CA VAL A 371 31.76 -1.74 -22.24
C VAL A 371 31.45 -0.97 -20.96
N SER A 372 30.73 0.16 -21.06
CA SER A 372 30.34 0.90 -19.84
C SER A 372 29.38 0.07 -19.00
N ILE A 373 29.51 0.09 -17.67
CA ILE A 373 28.68 -0.77 -16.83
C ILE A 373 27.18 -0.41 -16.90
N LEU A 374 26.84 0.82 -17.31
CA LEU A 374 25.45 1.23 -17.55
C LEU A 374 24.87 0.61 -18.84
N ASP A 375 25.67 -0.01 -19.72
CA ASP A 375 25.16 -0.72 -20.90
C ASP A 375 24.60 -2.11 -20.57
N TYR A 376 24.93 -2.66 -19.39
CA TYR A 376 24.28 -3.88 -18.88
C TYR A 376 22.87 -3.58 -18.35
N GLN A 377 21.89 -4.36 -18.83
CA GLN A 377 20.49 -4.31 -18.36
C GLN A 377 20.38 -4.44 -16.83
N SER A 378 21.25 -5.24 -16.19
CA SER A 378 21.29 -5.41 -14.74
C SER A 378 21.71 -4.17 -13.95
N GLN A 379 22.41 -3.21 -14.58
CA GLN A 379 22.70 -1.89 -14.01
C GLN A 379 21.58 -0.89 -14.36
N GLN A 380 21.02 -0.98 -15.56
CA GLN A 380 19.88 -0.15 -16.00
C GLN A 380 18.65 -0.38 -15.12
N HIS A 381 18.28 -1.64 -14.83
CA HIS A 381 17.14 -1.98 -13.97
C HIS A 381 17.33 -1.54 -12.51
N LYS A 382 18.57 -1.30 -12.05
CA LYS A 382 18.84 -0.71 -10.72
C LYS A 382 18.69 0.81 -10.72
N LEU A 383 19.24 1.49 -11.72
CA LEU A 383 19.44 2.94 -11.69
C LEU A 383 18.38 3.74 -12.48
N MET A 384 17.83 3.21 -13.57
CA MET A 384 16.92 3.96 -14.44
C MET A 384 15.51 4.14 -13.82
N PRO A 385 14.89 3.12 -13.18
CA PRO A 385 13.65 3.32 -12.45
C PRO A 385 13.82 4.19 -11.19
N MET A 386 15.03 4.20 -10.61
CA MET A 386 15.39 5.06 -9.48
C MET A 386 15.53 6.53 -9.90
N LEU A 387 16.19 6.79 -11.04
CA LEU A 387 16.27 8.11 -11.66
C LEU A 387 14.87 8.64 -12.03
N ALA A 388 14.01 7.79 -12.60
CA ALA A 388 12.61 8.11 -12.84
C ALA A 388 11.83 8.43 -11.55
N SER A 389 12.12 7.70 -10.46
CA SER A 389 11.54 7.96 -9.13
C SER A 389 12.03 9.29 -8.53
N ALA A 390 13.28 9.70 -8.76
CA ALA A 390 13.80 10.99 -8.32
C ALA A 390 13.05 12.17 -8.97
N TYR A 391 12.75 12.08 -10.28
CA TYR A 391 11.87 13.05 -10.96
C TYR A 391 10.44 13.03 -10.42
N ALA A 392 9.85 11.84 -10.23
CA ALA A 392 8.51 11.69 -9.67
C ALA A 392 8.37 12.35 -8.28
N PHE A 393 9.37 12.15 -7.41
CA PHE A 393 9.40 12.70 -6.06
C PHE A 393 9.63 14.21 -6.05
N HIS A 394 10.45 14.74 -6.96
CA HIS A 394 10.64 16.19 -7.08
C HIS A 394 9.31 16.91 -7.37
N PHE A 395 8.53 16.48 -8.36
CA PHE A 395 7.23 17.10 -8.65
C PHE A 395 6.20 16.90 -7.52
N ALA A 396 6.20 15.73 -6.87
CA ALA A 396 5.31 15.47 -5.73
C ALA A 396 5.65 16.34 -4.49
N THR A 397 6.94 16.56 -4.22
CA THR A 397 7.38 17.41 -3.09
C THR A 397 7.28 18.89 -3.38
N GLN A 398 7.46 19.33 -4.64
CA GLN A 398 7.15 20.70 -5.04
C GLN A 398 5.66 21.01 -4.82
N CYS A 399 4.75 20.14 -5.29
CA CYS A 399 3.31 20.31 -5.05
C CYS A 399 2.94 20.32 -3.56
N LEU A 400 3.65 19.57 -2.70
CA LEU A 400 3.49 19.63 -1.25
C LEU A 400 3.98 20.97 -0.66
N VAL A 401 5.11 21.49 -1.13
CA VAL A 401 5.64 22.82 -0.75
C VAL A 401 4.65 23.92 -1.16
N ASP A 402 4.11 23.87 -2.37
CA ASP A 402 3.14 24.85 -2.87
C ASP A 402 1.85 24.83 -2.03
N LYS A 403 1.31 23.63 -1.72
CA LYS A 403 0.17 23.47 -0.79
C LYS A 403 0.48 23.93 0.65
N TYR A 404 1.70 23.78 1.14
CA TYR A 404 2.10 24.31 2.45
C TYR A 404 2.17 25.85 2.44
N SER A 405 2.72 26.43 1.37
CA SER A 405 2.73 27.86 1.11
C SER A 405 1.32 28.45 0.94
N GLU A 406 0.36 27.69 0.40
CA GLU A 406 -1.07 28.02 0.37
C GLU A 406 -1.69 27.96 1.77
N MET A 407 -1.49 26.86 2.50
CA MET A 407 -2.01 26.65 3.86
C MET A 407 -1.66 27.80 4.82
N LYS A 408 -0.40 28.28 4.78
CA LYS A 408 0.07 29.41 5.60
C LYS A 408 -0.53 30.76 5.20
N LYS A 409 -1.20 30.86 4.05
CA LYS A 409 -1.84 32.09 3.54
C LYS A 409 -3.37 32.06 3.65
N SER A 410 -4.01 30.91 3.46
CA SER A 410 -5.47 30.80 3.39
C SER A 410 -6.17 30.60 4.74
N ASN A 411 -5.53 29.93 5.72
CA ASN A 411 -6.19 29.38 6.92
C ASN A 411 -7.39 28.46 6.61
N ASP A 412 -7.39 27.80 5.45
CA ASP A 412 -8.46 26.89 5.01
C ASP A 412 -8.30 25.50 5.66
N ASP A 413 -9.30 25.07 6.43
CA ASP A 413 -9.33 23.77 7.13
C ASP A 413 -9.19 22.57 6.16
N GLU A 414 -9.69 22.65 4.92
CA GLU A 414 -9.50 21.58 3.94
C GLU A 414 -8.04 21.52 3.46
N VAL A 415 -7.42 22.68 3.20
CA VAL A 415 -6.00 22.75 2.80
C VAL A 415 -5.08 22.29 3.92
N VAL A 416 -5.38 22.67 5.17
CA VAL A 416 -4.68 22.18 6.38
C VAL A 416 -4.78 20.64 6.48
N GLY A 417 -5.97 20.07 6.28
CA GLY A 417 -6.18 18.62 6.29
C GLY A 417 -5.40 17.89 5.18
N ASP A 418 -5.50 18.38 3.94
CA ASP A 418 -4.77 17.89 2.77
C ASP A 418 -3.26 17.88 3.04
N VAL A 419 -2.70 19.00 3.53
CA VAL A 419 -1.26 19.13 3.84
C VAL A 419 -0.83 18.19 4.96
N HIS A 420 -1.65 18.02 6.02
CA HIS A 420 -1.27 17.17 7.14
C HIS A 420 -1.22 15.68 6.76
N SER A 421 -2.15 15.22 5.91
CA SER A 421 -2.16 13.85 5.38
C SER A 421 -1.06 13.64 4.32
N LEU A 422 -0.95 14.56 3.35
CA LEU A 422 0.01 14.44 2.25
C LEU A 422 1.48 14.53 2.73
N SER A 423 1.78 15.42 3.67
CA SER A 423 3.13 15.52 4.25
C SER A 423 3.53 14.28 5.04
N ALA A 424 2.61 13.71 5.85
CA ALA A 424 2.85 12.47 6.58
C ALA A 424 3.19 11.32 5.64
N GLY A 425 2.41 11.15 4.58
CA GLY A 425 2.60 10.09 3.60
C GLY A 425 3.83 10.27 2.70
N LEU A 426 4.05 11.46 2.13
CA LEU A 426 5.22 11.73 1.27
C LEU A 426 6.53 11.66 2.07
N LYS A 427 6.58 12.20 3.30
CA LYS A 427 7.74 12.05 4.18
C LYS A 427 8.04 10.57 4.40
N ALA A 428 7.04 9.78 4.80
CA ALA A 428 7.25 8.36 5.08
C ALA A 428 7.73 7.57 3.85
N TYR A 429 7.04 7.71 2.72
CA TYR A 429 7.37 6.98 1.49
C TYR A 429 8.73 7.38 0.90
N ILE A 430 8.98 8.68 0.73
CA ILE A 430 10.19 9.17 0.05
C ILE A 430 11.45 8.91 0.89
N THR A 431 11.38 9.06 2.22
CA THR A 431 12.53 8.79 3.09
C THR A 431 12.91 7.31 3.09
N SER A 432 11.96 6.39 3.27
CA SER A 432 12.28 4.95 3.21
C SER A 432 12.69 4.47 1.81
N TYR A 433 12.16 5.06 0.73
CA TYR A 433 12.67 4.80 -0.63
C TYR A 433 14.12 5.28 -0.80
N THR A 434 14.44 6.48 -0.29
CA THR A 434 15.77 7.10 -0.44
C THR A 434 16.84 6.36 0.36
N ALA A 435 16.57 5.96 1.61
CA ALA A 435 17.49 5.21 2.45
C ALA A 435 17.91 3.86 1.81
N LYS A 436 16.93 3.15 1.22
CA LYS A 436 17.18 1.93 0.43
C LYS A 436 17.99 2.23 -0.84
N SER A 437 17.61 3.29 -1.57
CA SER A 437 18.23 3.68 -2.84
C SER A 437 19.69 4.09 -2.68
N LEU A 438 20.05 4.80 -1.61
CA LEU A 438 21.43 5.16 -1.27
C LEU A 438 22.35 3.93 -1.15
N SER A 439 21.85 2.84 -0.56
CA SER A 439 22.60 1.58 -0.46
C SER A 439 22.78 0.91 -1.83
N VAL A 440 21.77 0.97 -2.71
CA VAL A 440 21.84 0.47 -4.09
C VAL A 440 22.78 1.31 -4.96
N CYS A 441 22.79 2.65 -4.84
CA CYS A 441 23.72 3.53 -5.54
C CYS A 441 25.18 3.25 -5.17
N ARG A 442 25.44 3.07 -3.87
CA ARG A 442 26.76 2.65 -3.34
C ARG A 442 27.23 1.35 -3.98
N GLU A 443 26.34 0.36 -4.10
CA GLU A 443 26.64 -0.96 -4.65
C GLU A 443 26.78 -0.95 -6.18
N ALA A 444 26.00 -0.12 -6.87
CA ALA A 444 26.16 0.16 -8.30
C ALA A 444 27.54 0.77 -8.62
N CYS A 445 28.19 1.43 -7.64
CA CYS A 445 29.54 1.96 -7.75
C CYS A 445 30.66 0.99 -7.32
N GLY A 446 30.32 -0.23 -6.89
CA GLY A 446 31.27 -1.27 -6.48
C GLY A 446 32.19 -0.82 -5.34
N GLY A 447 33.46 -1.23 -5.38
CA GLY A 447 34.46 -0.88 -4.38
C GLY A 447 34.70 0.63 -4.25
N HIS A 448 34.64 1.39 -5.34
CA HIS A 448 34.77 2.85 -5.30
C HIS A 448 33.61 3.51 -4.55
N GLY A 449 32.41 2.94 -4.62
CA GLY A 449 31.26 3.39 -3.82
C GLY A 449 31.42 3.23 -2.31
N TYR A 450 32.39 2.42 -1.84
CA TYR A 450 32.70 2.26 -0.43
C TYR A 450 33.75 3.27 0.09
N ALA A 451 34.47 3.96 -0.80
CA ALA A 451 35.45 4.98 -0.39
C ALA A 451 34.75 6.24 0.13
N ALA A 452 35.11 6.71 1.33
CA ALA A 452 34.46 7.84 2.01
C ALA A 452 34.42 9.12 1.15
N VAL A 453 35.47 9.38 0.37
CA VAL A 453 35.57 10.51 -0.59
C VAL A 453 34.45 10.54 -1.64
N ASN A 454 33.73 9.44 -1.86
CA ASN A 454 32.59 9.36 -2.78
C ASN A 454 31.22 9.51 -2.09
N ARG A 455 31.22 10.03 -0.85
CA ARG A 455 30.08 10.55 -0.07
C ARG A 455 28.94 9.59 0.29
N PHE A 456 28.78 8.44 -0.38
CA PHE A 456 27.70 7.48 -0.10
C PHE A 456 27.65 6.98 1.36
N GLY A 457 28.79 6.94 2.06
CA GLY A 457 28.82 6.66 3.50
C GLY A 457 28.10 7.74 4.30
N ILE A 458 28.54 8.99 4.17
CA ILE A 458 27.96 10.16 4.85
C ILE A 458 26.48 10.33 4.47
N LEU A 459 26.14 10.27 3.17
CA LEU A 459 24.76 10.39 2.71
C LEU A 459 23.82 9.31 3.30
N ARG A 460 24.31 8.09 3.53
CA ARG A 460 23.52 7.03 4.20
C ARG A 460 23.36 7.32 5.70
N ASN A 461 24.45 7.65 6.37
CA ASN A 461 24.49 7.88 7.81
C ASN A 461 23.64 9.09 8.24
N ASP A 462 23.74 10.20 7.52
CA ASP A 462 23.04 11.45 7.83
C ASP A 462 21.56 11.41 7.44
N HIS A 463 21.20 10.61 6.43
CA HIS A 463 19.83 10.46 5.96
C HIS A 463 19.00 9.44 6.76
N ASP A 464 19.62 8.41 7.35
CA ASP A 464 18.91 7.28 7.98
C ASP A 464 17.80 7.70 8.96
N ILE A 465 18.10 8.68 9.82
CA ILE A 465 17.21 9.24 10.85
C ILE A 465 15.97 9.96 10.27
N PHE A 466 15.95 10.28 8.97
CA PHE A 466 14.81 10.91 8.30
C PHE A 466 13.56 10.01 8.32
N GLN A 467 13.73 8.71 8.52
CA GLN A 467 12.64 7.75 8.69
C GLN A 467 11.99 7.81 10.09
N THR A 468 12.62 8.48 11.06
CA THR A 468 12.23 8.44 12.49
C THR A 468 11.78 9.80 13.02
N PHE A 469 12.52 10.90 12.79
CA PHE A 469 12.12 12.22 13.29
C PHE A 469 10.99 12.86 12.47
N GLU A 470 10.35 13.92 12.99
CA GLU A 470 9.07 14.51 12.50
C GLU A 470 7.86 13.53 12.46
N GLY A 471 8.02 12.39 13.13
CA GLY A 471 7.06 11.29 13.18
C GLY A 471 7.63 10.02 12.52
N ASP A 472 7.62 8.91 13.25
CA ASP A 472 8.00 7.60 12.72
C ASP A 472 7.17 7.25 11.47
N ASN A 473 7.82 6.72 10.45
CA ASN A 473 7.18 6.39 9.17
C ASN A 473 6.01 5.39 9.33
N THR A 474 6.07 4.45 10.27
CA THR A 474 4.97 3.49 10.53
C THR A 474 3.76 4.16 11.20
N VAL A 475 3.98 5.14 12.08
CA VAL A 475 2.93 5.97 12.69
C VAL A 475 2.33 6.96 11.68
N LEU A 476 3.14 7.56 10.82
CA LEU A 476 2.66 8.49 9.78
C LEU A 476 1.82 7.78 8.71
N LEU A 477 2.23 6.59 8.25
CA LEU A 477 1.40 5.79 7.33
C LEU A 477 0.08 5.33 7.98
N GLN A 478 0.06 5.07 9.29
CA GLN A 478 -1.18 4.83 10.03
C GLN A 478 -2.12 6.04 10.06
N GLN A 479 -1.60 7.27 10.15
CA GLN A 479 -2.41 8.49 10.08
C GLN A 479 -3.08 8.62 8.71
N VAL A 480 -2.32 8.43 7.62
CA VAL A 480 -2.84 8.44 6.24
C VAL A 480 -3.93 7.37 6.04
N ALA A 481 -3.68 6.14 6.49
CA ALA A 481 -4.66 5.05 6.40
C ALA A 481 -5.93 5.32 7.23
N GLY A 482 -5.79 5.98 8.39
CA GLY A 482 -6.89 6.37 9.26
C GLY A 482 -7.78 7.44 8.63
N ASP A 483 -7.20 8.47 8.01
CA ASP A 483 -7.97 9.53 7.38
C ASP A 483 -8.66 9.04 6.08
N LEU A 484 -8.00 8.18 5.29
CA LEU A 484 -8.65 7.48 4.16
C LEU A 484 -9.87 6.66 4.61
N LEU A 485 -9.81 6.00 5.77
CA LEU A 485 -10.92 5.25 6.35
C LEU A 485 -12.04 6.15 6.89
N LYS A 486 -11.70 7.33 7.41
CA LYS A 486 -12.66 8.36 7.83
C LYS A 486 -13.42 8.90 6.61
N GLN A 487 -12.72 9.36 5.57
CA GLN A 487 -13.31 9.81 4.30
C GLN A 487 -14.18 8.72 3.65
N TYR A 488 -13.72 7.47 3.67
CA TYR A 488 -14.50 6.31 3.20
C TYR A 488 -15.80 6.11 4.00
N LYS A 489 -15.77 6.26 5.33
CA LYS A 489 -16.96 6.15 6.19
C LYS A 489 -17.95 7.29 5.91
N GLU A 490 -17.47 8.52 5.83
CA GLU A 490 -18.27 9.73 5.60
C GLU A 490 -19.04 9.64 4.25
N LYS A 491 -18.47 8.95 3.25
CA LYS A 491 -19.15 8.64 1.98
C LYS A 491 -20.41 7.77 2.11
N PHE A 492 -20.48 6.88 3.10
CA PHE A 492 -21.69 6.10 3.39
C PHE A 492 -22.66 6.81 4.35
N GLN A 493 -22.34 8.04 4.76
CA GLN A 493 -23.16 8.86 5.66
C GLN A 493 -23.56 10.23 5.05
N GLY A 494 -23.08 10.55 3.84
CA GLY A 494 -23.50 11.73 3.07
C GLY A 494 -22.72 13.02 3.36
N GLY A 495 -21.49 12.94 3.88
CA GLY A 495 -20.67 14.10 4.21
C GLY A 495 -20.03 14.82 3.01
N THR A 496 -19.57 16.05 3.25
CA THR A 496 -18.69 16.83 2.35
C THR A 496 -17.28 16.20 2.29
N PHE A 497 -16.52 16.41 1.21
CA PHE A 497 -15.24 15.72 0.98
C PHE A 497 -14.10 16.67 0.62
N THR A 498 -12.92 16.41 1.21
CA THR A 498 -11.64 17.03 0.86
C THR A 498 -11.23 16.79 -0.59
N VAL A 499 -10.44 17.72 -1.13
CA VAL A 499 -9.93 17.69 -2.53
C VAL A 499 -9.25 16.36 -2.88
N THR A 500 -8.39 15.82 -2.00
CA THR A 500 -7.71 14.53 -2.19
C THR A 500 -8.69 13.35 -2.45
N TRP A 501 -9.91 13.39 -1.91
CA TRP A 501 -10.90 12.33 -2.10
C TRP A 501 -11.67 12.44 -3.43
N ASN A 502 -11.86 13.62 -4.01
CA ASN A 502 -12.66 13.80 -5.24
C ASN A 502 -12.08 12.99 -6.42
N TYR A 503 -10.75 12.91 -6.50
CA TYR A 503 -9.99 12.06 -7.42
C TYR A 503 -10.23 10.55 -7.24
N LEU A 504 -10.39 10.08 -5.99
CA LEU A 504 -10.77 8.70 -5.68
C LEU A 504 -12.28 8.47 -5.87
N ARG A 505 -13.12 9.47 -5.63
CA ARG A 505 -14.59 9.40 -5.76
C ARG A 505 -15.02 9.02 -7.17
N GLU A 506 -14.48 9.71 -8.18
CA GLU A 506 -14.81 9.51 -9.60
C GLU A 506 -14.30 8.15 -10.10
N SER A 507 -13.05 7.81 -9.79
CA SER A 507 -12.48 6.50 -10.10
C SER A 507 -13.21 5.37 -9.36
N MET A 508 -13.61 5.53 -8.10
CA MET A 508 -14.40 4.52 -7.39
C MET A 508 -15.77 4.30 -8.03
N SER A 509 -16.48 5.35 -8.46
CA SER A 509 -17.75 5.15 -9.17
C SER A 509 -17.55 4.42 -10.49
N ALA A 510 -16.51 4.75 -11.26
CA ALA A 510 -16.19 4.05 -12.51
C ALA A 510 -15.75 2.60 -12.27
N TYR A 511 -14.76 2.35 -11.42
CA TYR A 511 -14.15 1.02 -11.22
C TYR A 511 -14.93 0.06 -10.31
N LEU A 512 -15.95 0.53 -9.59
CA LEU A 512 -16.90 -0.35 -8.89
C LEU A 512 -18.18 -0.63 -9.69
N SER A 513 -18.43 0.10 -10.80
CA SER A 513 -19.61 -0.12 -11.67
C SER A 513 -19.27 -0.73 -13.03
N GLN A 514 -18.09 -0.44 -13.58
CA GLN A 514 -17.60 -1.11 -14.78
C GLN A 514 -17.21 -2.56 -14.45
N PRO A 515 -17.46 -3.51 -15.37
CA PRO A 515 -16.75 -4.77 -15.36
C PRO A 515 -15.23 -4.53 -15.31
N ASN A 516 -14.55 -5.38 -14.54
CA ASN A 516 -13.08 -5.43 -14.45
C ASN A 516 -12.48 -5.30 -15.87
N PRO A 517 -11.48 -4.43 -16.16
CA PRO A 517 -11.03 -4.07 -17.51
C PRO A 517 -10.15 -5.15 -18.18
N VAL A 518 -10.61 -6.39 -18.13
CA VAL A 518 -9.88 -7.65 -18.34
C VAL A 518 -10.11 -8.23 -19.74
N THR A 519 -11.07 -7.69 -20.49
CA THR A 519 -11.49 -8.21 -21.81
C THR A 519 -11.03 -7.38 -23.01
N LEU A 520 -10.45 -6.18 -22.79
CA LEU A 520 -9.69 -5.51 -23.85
C LEU A 520 -8.28 -6.12 -23.93
N ARG A 521 -8.01 -6.87 -25.01
CA ARG A 521 -6.70 -7.46 -25.33
C ARG A 521 -5.68 -6.40 -25.79
N TRP A 522 -5.59 -5.31 -25.05
CA TRP A 522 -4.75 -4.15 -25.36
C TRP A 522 -3.44 -4.27 -24.59
N GLU A 523 -2.52 -5.00 -25.22
CA GLU A 523 -1.15 -5.27 -24.75
C GLU A 523 -0.12 -4.37 -25.49
N GLY A 524 -0.58 -3.51 -26.41
CA GLY A 524 0.25 -2.60 -27.19
C GLY A 524 0.86 -1.47 -26.36
N GLU A 525 2.00 -0.97 -26.84
CA GLU A 525 2.79 0.05 -26.14
C GLU A 525 1.97 1.31 -25.83
N ASP A 526 1.20 1.84 -26.80
CA ASP A 526 0.38 3.05 -26.61
C ASP A 526 -0.64 2.92 -25.47
N HIS A 527 -1.21 1.72 -25.25
CA HIS A 527 -2.13 1.47 -24.13
C HIS A 527 -1.39 1.41 -22.79
N LEU A 528 -0.23 0.77 -22.75
CA LEU A 528 0.57 0.68 -21.51
C LEU A 528 1.24 2.01 -21.15
N ARG A 529 1.43 2.89 -22.14
CA ARG A 529 1.96 4.26 -22.00
C ARG A 529 0.86 5.33 -21.95
N ASP A 530 -0.41 4.95 -21.88
CA ASP A 530 -1.51 5.87 -21.60
C ASP A 530 -1.44 6.31 -20.12
N PRO A 531 -1.25 7.61 -19.81
CA PRO A 531 -1.27 8.12 -18.44
C PRO A 531 -2.57 7.77 -17.71
N LYS A 532 -3.70 7.68 -18.40
CA LYS A 532 -4.98 7.33 -17.79
C LYS A 532 -4.97 5.87 -17.32
N PHE A 533 -4.66 4.90 -18.19
CA PHE A 533 -4.50 3.50 -17.77
C PHE A 533 -3.52 3.33 -16.60
N GLN A 534 -2.36 3.98 -16.65
CA GLN A 534 -1.36 3.94 -15.58
C GLN A 534 -1.95 4.45 -14.25
N LEU A 535 -2.52 5.64 -14.26
CA LEU A 535 -3.06 6.31 -13.08
C LEU A 535 -4.26 5.55 -12.49
N ASP A 536 -5.14 5.04 -13.36
CA ASP A 536 -6.32 4.26 -12.96
C ASP A 536 -5.95 2.89 -12.39
N ALA A 537 -4.80 2.30 -12.76
CA ALA A 537 -4.27 1.10 -12.10
C ALA A 537 -3.86 1.37 -10.65
N PHE A 538 -3.18 2.49 -10.39
CA PHE A 538 -2.80 2.90 -9.04
C PHE A 538 -4.06 3.19 -8.18
N ARG A 539 -4.98 4.00 -8.70
CA ARG A 539 -6.31 4.28 -8.08
C ARG A 539 -7.10 3.03 -7.75
N TYR A 540 -7.13 2.05 -8.66
CA TYR A 540 -7.81 0.77 -8.47
C TYR A 540 -7.19 -0.01 -7.31
N ARG A 541 -5.85 -0.12 -7.26
CA ARG A 541 -5.13 -0.79 -6.16
C ARG A 541 -5.46 -0.16 -4.80
N THR A 542 -5.38 1.17 -4.68
CA THR A 542 -5.76 1.90 -3.46
C THR A 542 -7.22 1.64 -3.08
N SER A 543 -8.16 1.73 -4.03
CA SER A 543 -9.59 1.53 -3.80
C SER A 543 -9.91 0.10 -3.31
N ARG A 544 -9.21 -0.92 -3.84
CA ARG A 544 -9.38 -2.32 -3.46
C ARG A 544 -8.78 -2.62 -2.09
N LEU A 545 -7.60 -2.06 -1.77
CA LEU A 545 -7.01 -2.14 -0.44
C LEU A 545 -7.90 -1.47 0.62
N LEU A 546 -8.43 -0.29 0.33
CA LEU A 546 -9.33 0.46 1.21
C LEU A 546 -10.62 -0.32 1.53
N GLN A 547 -11.29 -0.85 0.50
CA GLN A 547 -12.47 -1.70 0.68
C GLN A 547 -12.15 -2.96 1.49
N SER A 548 -11.04 -3.62 1.17
CA SER A 548 -10.61 -4.87 1.81
C SER A 548 -10.24 -4.67 3.29
N VAL A 549 -9.54 -3.58 3.63
CA VAL A 549 -9.16 -3.29 5.01
C VAL A 549 -10.35 -2.81 5.85
N ALA A 550 -11.25 -2.01 5.28
CA ALA A 550 -12.51 -1.62 5.94
C ALA A 550 -13.35 -2.85 6.33
N VAL A 551 -13.51 -3.83 5.43
CA VAL A 551 -14.22 -5.09 5.70
C VAL A 551 -13.49 -5.93 6.77
N ARG A 552 -12.16 -6.00 6.73
CA ARG A 552 -11.36 -6.72 7.74
C ARG A 552 -11.44 -6.08 9.12
N LEU A 553 -11.37 -4.75 9.21
CA LEU A 553 -11.58 -4.00 10.45
C LEU A 553 -12.99 -4.27 11.00
N ALA A 554 -14.04 -4.07 10.20
CA ALA A 554 -15.43 -4.32 10.62
C ALA A 554 -15.67 -5.78 11.08
N LYS A 555 -14.97 -6.76 10.50
CA LYS A 555 -14.97 -8.15 10.96
C LYS A 555 -14.27 -8.32 12.31
N HIS A 556 -13.05 -7.79 12.46
CA HIS A 556 -12.24 -8.00 13.66
C HIS A 556 -12.68 -7.15 14.87
N SER A 557 -13.30 -5.99 14.65
CA SER A 557 -13.79 -5.13 15.76
C SER A 557 -14.84 -5.82 16.62
N LYS A 558 -15.60 -6.77 16.05
CA LYS A 558 -16.59 -7.58 16.78
C LYS A 558 -15.98 -8.58 17.77
N THR A 559 -14.70 -8.94 17.62
CA THR A 559 -14.04 -9.98 18.43
C THR A 559 -12.80 -9.49 19.17
N LEU A 560 -12.19 -8.37 18.74
CA LEU A 560 -10.94 -7.83 19.31
C LEU A 560 -11.06 -6.36 19.76
N GLY A 561 -12.26 -5.77 19.68
CA GLY A 561 -12.46 -4.33 19.86
C GLY A 561 -11.73 -3.46 18.81
N PRO A 562 -11.84 -2.12 18.89
CA PRO A 562 -11.24 -1.23 17.90
C PRO A 562 -9.71 -1.35 17.81
N PHE A 563 -9.02 -1.32 18.96
CA PHE A 563 -7.55 -1.41 19.01
C PHE A 563 -7.02 -2.75 18.50
N GLY A 564 -7.59 -3.87 18.97
CA GLY A 564 -7.16 -5.19 18.53
C GLY A 564 -7.48 -5.46 17.05
N ALA A 565 -8.57 -4.88 16.51
CA ALA A 565 -8.87 -4.92 15.09
C ALA A 565 -7.89 -4.10 14.25
N TRP A 566 -7.55 -2.88 14.70
CA TRP A 566 -6.55 -2.01 14.06
C TRP A 566 -5.19 -2.72 13.98
N ASN A 567 -4.67 -3.18 15.12
CA ASN A 567 -3.42 -3.92 15.19
C ASN A 567 -3.44 -5.19 14.32
N ARG A 568 -4.54 -5.96 14.33
CA ARG A 568 -4.70 -7.15 13.47
C ARG A 568 -4.78 -6.83 11.97
N CYS A 569 -4.99 -5.56 11.60
CA CYS A 569 -5.00 -5.09 10.22
C CYS A 569 -3.78 -4.20 9.86
N LEU A 570 -2.84 -3.94 10.78
CA LEU A 570 -1.82 -2.90 10.66
C LEU A 570 -1.06 -2.94 9.32
N ASN A 571 -0.41 -4.06 8.96
CA ASN A 571 0.36 -4.14 7.72
C ASN A 571 -0.49 -3.84 6.46
N HIS A 572 -1.79 -4.13 6.50
CA HIS A 572 -2.71 -3.87 5.39
C HIS A 572 -3.17 -2.40 5.34
N LEU A 573 -3.11 -1.69 6.47
CA LEU A 573 -3.26 -0.23 6.56
C LEU A 573 -2.02 0.48 6.01
N LEU A 574 -0.81 -0.02 6.32
CA LEU A 574 0.44 0.50 5.79
C LEU A 574 0.47 0.41 4.26
N THR A 575 0.19 -0.77 3.68
CA THR A 575 0.14 -0.96 2.21
C THR A 575 -0.97 -0.13 1.54
N LEU A 576 -2.08 0.14 2.23
CA LEU A 576 -3.10 1.10 1.76
C LEU A 576 -2.51 2.52 1.65
N ALA A 577 -1.85 3.00 2.70
CA ALA A 577 -1.25 4.33 2.72
C ALA A 577 -0.14 4.48 1.67
N GLU A 578 0.75 3.49 1.54
CA GLU A 578 1.78 3.44 0.50
C GLU A 578 1.15 3.51 -0.90
N SER A 579 0.15 2.66 -1.18
CA SER A 579 -0.55 2.68 -2.48
C SER A 579 -1.25 4.00 -2.78
N HIS A 580 -1.81 4.67 -1.76
CA HIS A 580 -2.42 5.98 -1.92
C HIS A 580 -1.37 7.03 -2.30
N ILE A 581 -0.25 7.08 -1.58
CA ILE A 581 0.82 8.05 -1.83
C ILE A 581 1.50 7.81 -3.18
N GLU A 582 1.73 6.55 -3.57
CA GLU A 582 2.17 6.21 -4.93
C GLU A 582 1.20 6.74 -6.00
N SER A 583 -0.12 6.68 -5.75
CA SER A 583 -1.15 7.23 -6.64
C SER A 583 -1.08 8.74 -6.77
N VAL A 584 -0.80 9.46 -5.67
CA VAL A 584 -0.66 10.92 -5.67
C VAL A 584 0.64 11.35 -6.35
N ILE A 585 1.76 10.65 -6.10
CA ILE A 585 3.03 10.90 -6.79
C ILE A 585 2.86 10.76 -8.31
N LEU A 586 2.21 9.68 -8.78
CA LEU A 586 1.96 9.51 -10.21
C LEU A 586 1.03 10.58 -10.78
N ALA A 587 -0.02 10.97 -10.05
CA ALA A 587 -0.91 12.06 -10.47
C ALA A 587 -0.13 13.36 -10.70
N LYS A 588 0.70 13.78 -9.72
CA LYS A 588 1.47 15.03 -9.82
C LYS A 588 2.60 14.96 -10.84
N PHE A 589 3.17 13.79 -11.11
CA PHE A 589 4.10 13.62 -12.23
C PHE A 589 3.38 13.79 -13.58
N ILE A 590 2.20 13.18 -13.76
CA ILE A 590 1.41 13.32 -15.00
C ILE A 590 0.95 14.77 -15.22
N GLU A 591 0.48 15.45 -14.17
CA GLU A 591 0.13 16.88 -14.24
C GLU A 591 1.34 17.74 -14.65
N SER A 592 2.52 17.46 -14.11
CA SER A 592 3.76 18.18 -14.44
C SER A 592 4.27 17.91 -15.86
N VAL A 593 4.08 16.68 -16.37
CA VAL A 593 4.33 16.34 -17.78
C VAL A 593 3.36 17.10 -18.69
N GLN A 594 2.09 17.22 -18.32
CA GLN A 594 1.07 17.91 -19.12
C GLN A 594 1.24 19.43 -19.14
N SER A 595 1.68 20.04 -18.04
CA SER A 595 1.93 21.48 -17.93
C SER A 595 3.28 21.93 -18.50
N CYS A 596 4.24 21.02 -18.69
CA CYS A 596 5.54 21.33 -19.28
C CYS A 596 5.38 21.92 -20.70
N PRO A 597 5.81 23.18 -20.98
CA PRO A 597 5.51 23.85 -22.24
C PRO A 597 6.41 23.39 -23.39
N ASN A 598 7.73 23.28 -23.15
CA ASN A 598 8.69 22.80 -24.14
C ASN A 598 8.39 21.33 -24.49
N LYS A 599 8.33 21.03 -25.80
CA LYS A 599 7.91 19.72 -26.30
C LYS A 599 8.93 18.61 -26.01
N ASP A 600 10.21 18.88 -26.18
CA ASP A 600 11.26 17.86 -26.09
C ASP A 600 11.54 17.51 -24.60
N THR A 601 11.50 18.52 -23.73
CA THR A 601 11.44 18.40 -22.27
C THR A 601 10.21 17.58 -21.85
N ARG A 602 9.03 17.85 -22.41
CA ARG A 602 7.81 17.08 -22.15
C ARG A 602 7.89 15.62 -22.63
N ASP A 603 8.44 15.37 -23.82
CA ASP A 603 8.65 14.00 -24.34
C ASP A 603 9.65 13.22 -23.45
N ALA A 604 10.68 13.90 -22.91
CA ALA A 604 11.63 13.34 -21.95
C ALA A 604 11.00 13.03 -20.58
N LEU A 605 10.25 13.98 -20.01
CA LEU A 605 9.51 13.79 -18.76
C LEU A 605 8.44 12.70 -18.89
N LYS A 606 7.76 12.61 -20.04
CA LYS A 606 6.82 11.53 -20.35
C LYS A 606 7.50 10.16 -20.33
N LEU A 607 8.71 10.06 -20.88
CA LEU A 607 9.50 8.82 -20.91
C LEU A 607 9.88 8.33 -19.49
N VAL A 608 10.35 9.23 -18.60
CA VAL A 608 10.63 8.84 -17.20
C VAL A 608 9.35 8.59 -16.38
N CYS A 609 8.26 9.32 -16.65
CA CYS A 609 6.96 9.06 -16.03
C CYS A 609 6.41 7.66 -16.40
N ASP A 610 6.54 7.24 -17.67
CA ASP A 610 6.17 5.89 -18.12
C ASP A 610 6.97 4.81 -17.39
N LEU A 611 8.29 5.00 -17.24
CA LEU A 611 9.15 4.06 -16.53
C LEU A 611 8.77 3.96 -15.05
N TYR A 612 8.56 5.09 -14.37
CA TYR A 612 8.12 5.10 -12.97
C TYR A 612 6.79 4.36 -12.77
N ALA A 613 5.80 4.63 -13.64
CA ALA A 613 4.47 4.02 -13.55
C ALA A 613 4.52 2.50 -13.74
N LEU A 614 5.18 2.03 -14.80
CA LEU A 614 5.22 0.61 -15.15
C LEU A 614 6.16 -0.20 -14.25
N ASP A 615 7.22 0.40 -13.72
CA ASP A 615 8.05 -0.23 -12.67
C ASP A 615 7.26 -0.45 -11.37
N ARG A 616 6.52 0.55 -10.87
CA ARG A 616 5.67 0.36 -9.67
C ARG A 616 4.59 -0.71 -9.91
N ILE A 617 3.92 -0.71 -11.08
CA ILE A 617 2.92 -1.73 -11.43
C ILE A 617 3.54 -3.14 -11.52
N TRP A 618 4.77 -3.26 -12.03
CA TRP A 618 5.49 -4.53 -12.10
C TRP A 618 5.92 -5.05 -10.72
N ASN A 619 6.40 -4.18 -9.84
CA ASN A 619 6.85 -4.57 -8.50
C ASN A 619 5.71 -5.09 -7.59
N ASP A 620 4.45 -4.71 -7.84
CA ASP A 620 3.26 -5.30 -7.20
C ASP A 620 2.32 -6.00 -8.20
N ILE A 621 2.88 -6.63 -9.24
CA ILE A 621 2.12 -7.37 -10.24
C ILE A 621 1.26 -8.50 -9.63
N GLY A 622 1.65 -9.00 -8.44
CA GLY A 622 0.89 -9.96 -7.66
C GLY A 622 -0.50 -9.43 -7.26
N THR A 623 -0.58 -8.23 -6.68
CA THR A 623 -1.86 -7.62 -6.29
C THR A 623 -2.77 -7.40 -7.50
N TYR A 624 -2.21 -6.94 -8.63
CA TYR A 624 -2.96 -6.74 -9.88
C TYR A 624 -3.48 -8.04 -10.49
N ARG A 625 -2.71 -9.14 -10.42
CA ARG A 625 -3.11 -10.45 -10.95
C ARG A 625 -4.08 -11.19 -10.04
N ASN A 626 -3.99 -11.04 -8.72
CA ASN A 626 -4.87 -11.70 -7.75
C ASN A 626 -6.34 -11.26 -7.81
N VAL A 627 -6.65 -10.21 -8.58
CA VAL A 627 -8.00 -9.71 -8.87
C VAL A 627 -8.26 -9.56 -10.38
N ASP A 628 -7.51 -10.28 -11.20
CA ASP A 628 -7.54 -10.33 -12.68
C ASP A 628 -7.29 -9.01 -13.44
N TYR A 629 -7.15 -7.87 -12.76
CA TYR A 629 -7.01 -6.53 -13.37
C TYR A 629 -5.87 -6.43 -14.40
N VAL A 630 -4.79 -7.21 -14.22
CA VAL A 630 -3.79 -7.46 -15.26
C VAL A 630 -3.78 -8.95 -15.64
N SER A 631 -4.03 -9.25 -16.91
CA SER A 631 -3.96 -10.62 -17.44
C SER A 631 -2.51 -11.13 -17.55
N PRO A 632 -2.27 -12.46 -17.61
CA PRO A 632 -0.90 -13.00 -17.66
C PRO A 632 -0.06 -12.51 -18.85
N ASN A 633 -0.67 -12.24 -20.01
CA ASN A 633 0.04 -11.69 -21.16
C ASN A 633 0.32 -10.19 -20.99
N LYS A 634 -0.66 -9.42 -20.51
CA LYS A 634 -0.46 -8.00 -20.20
C LYS A 634 0.61 -7.78 -19.13
N ALA A 635 0.75 -8.69 -18.16
CA ALA A 635 1.85 -8.70 -17.21
C ALA A 635 3.23 -8.88 -17.88
N LYS A 636 3.35 -9.80 -18.85
CA LYS A 636 4.58 -9.97 -19.66
C LYS A 636 4.87 -8.75 -20.53
N ALA A 637 3.83 -8.14 -21.11
CA ALA A 637 3.96 -6.92 -21.91
C ALA A 637 4.44 -5.72 -21.06
N ILE A 638 3.89 -5.54 -19.85
CA ILE A 638 4.36 -4.56 -18.87
C ILE A 638 5.83 -4.80 -18.54
N HIS A 639 6.21 -6.03 -18.16
CA HIS A 639 7.61 -6.36 -17.83
C HIS A 639 8.57 -5.98 -18.97
N LYS A 640 8.33 -6.50 -20.18
CA LYS A 640 9.15 -6.24 -21.37
C LYS A 640 9.24 -4.74 -21.70
N LEU A 641 8.15 -4.01 -21.48
CA LEU A 641 8.12 -2.56 -21.71
C LEU A 641 8.90 -1.81 -20.62
N THR A 642 8.86 -2.21 -19.35
CA THR A 642 9.71 -1.64 -18.28
C THR A 642 11.20 -1.85 -18.56
N GLU A 643 11.60 -3.01 -19.10
CA GLU A 643 12.99 -3.26 -19.55
C GLU A 643 13.36 -2.34 -20.72
N TYR A 644 12.50 -2.24 -21.75
CA TYR A 644 12.74 -1.37 -22.90
C TYR A 644 12.78 0.12 -22.53
N LEU A 645 11.90 0.58 -21.63
CA LEU A 645 11.89 1.95 -21.13
C LEU A 645 13.12 2.24 -20.26
N SER A 646 13.63 1.25 -19.50
CA SER A 646 14.92 1.38 -18.81
C SER A 646 16.07 1.61 -19.81
N PHE A 647 16.07 0.88 -20.93
CA PHE A 647 17.00 1.11 -22.03
C PHE A 647 16.78 2.46 -22.75
N GLN A 648 15.55 2.94 -22.90
CA GLN A 648 15.30 4.28 -23.46
C GLN A 648 15.78 5.40 -22.52
N VAL A 649 15.51 5.31 -21.22
CA VAL A 649 16.00 6.28 -20.22
C VAL A 649 17.53 6.26 -20.14
N ARG A 650 18.17 5.09 -20.28
CA ARG A 650 19.63 4.93 -20.42
C ARG A 650 20.23 5.81 -21.52
N LEU A 651 19.53 6.02 -22.64
CA LEU A 651 20.04 6.80 -23.79
C LEU A 651 20.08 8.32 -23.53
N ILE A 652 19.40 8.80 -22.49
CA ILE A 652 19.33 10.21 -22.06
C ILE A 652 19.74 10.40 -20.59
N ALA A 653 20.33 9.37 -19.96
CA ALA A 653 20.56 9.34 -18.51
C ALA A 653 21.56 10.40 -18.04
N ARG A 654 22.52 10.80 -18.89
CA ARG A 654 23.45 11.92 -18.62
C ARG A 654 22.68 13.23 -18.56
N GLU A 655 21.91 13.51 -19.60
CA GLU A 655 21.13 14.73 -19.76
C GLU A 655 20.11 14.88 -18.62
N LEU A 656 19.52 13.78 -18.16
CA LEU A 656 18.61 13.74 -17.00
C LEU A 656 19.29 14.04 -15.66
N VAL A 657 20.51 13.58 -15.40
CA VAL A 657 21.20 13.90 -14.12
C VAL A 657 21.86 15.28 -14.16
N ASP A 658 22.40 15.68 -15.31
CA ASP A 658 22.97 17.02 -15.47
C ASP A 658 21.89 18.12 -15.45
N ALA A 659 20.64 17.79 -15.79
CA ALA A 659 19.51 18.72 -15.65
C ALA A 659 19.04 18.92 -14.19
N PHE A 660 19.42 18.05 -13.23
CA PHE A 660 19.30 18.40 -11.81
C PHE A 660 20.18 19.61 -11.43
N ASP A 661 21.15 19.95 -12.28
CA ASP A 661 21.92 21.19 -12.23
C ASP A 661 22.66 21.39 -10.90
N LEU A 662 23.10 20.27 -10.33
CA LEU A 662 23.92 20.17 -9.13
C LEU A 662 25.37 20.57 -9.47
N PRO A 663 25.95 21.60 -8.81
CA PRO A 663 27.36 21.90 -8.97
C PRO A 663 28.25 20.74 -8.50
N ASP A 664 29.43 20.61 -9.12
CA ASP A 664 30.37 19.55 -8.75
C ASP A 664 30.89 19.67 -7.29
N HIS A 665 31.03 20.91 -6.79
CA HIS A 665 31.37 21.19 -5.38
C HIS A 665 30.20 20.95 -4.39
N VAL A 666 28.98 20.73 -4.90
CA VAL A 666 27.79 20.27 -4.14
C VAL A 666 27.66 18.75 -4.25
N THR A 667 28.12 18.16 -5.37
CA THR A 667 28.15 16.70 -5.56
C THR A 667 29.15 16.04 -4.62
N GLN A 668 30.35 16.61 -4.48
CA GLN A 668 31.41 16.19 -3.54
C GLN A 668 31.75 14.69 -3.58
N ALA A 669 31.83 14.13 -4.80
CA ALA A 669 32.27 12.75 -5.02
C ALA A 669 33.10 12.71 -6.32
N PRO A 670 34.41 12.44 -6.28
CA PRO A 670 35.26 12.41 -7.47
C PRO A 670 34.71 11.52 -8.59
N ILE A 671 34.13 10.36 -8.27
CA ILE A 671 33.53 9.46 -9.26
C ILE A 671 32.24 9.97 -9.92
N GLY A 672 31.66 11.05 -9.38
CA GLY A 672 30.47 11.73 -9.90
C GLY A 672 30.77 13.02 -10.67
N LEU A 673 32.03 13.30 -11.01
CA LEU A 673 32.44 14.47 -11.77
C LEU A 673 32.41 14.23 -13.30
N PRO A 674 32.25 15.27 -14.13
CA PRO A 674 32.52 15.20 -15.57
C PRO A 674 33.99 14.80 -15.84
N SER A 675 34.24 14.03 -16.90
CA SER A 675 35.55 13.46 -17.25
C SER A 675 36.67 14.50 -17.44
N GLU A 676 36.30 15.72 -17.85
CA GLU A 676 37.22 16.85 -18.07
C GLU A 676 37.61 17.52 -16.73
N ALA A 677 36.66 17.73 -15.82
CA ALA A 677 36.93 18.23 -14.47
C ALA A 677 37.77 17.23 -13.64
N TYR A 678 37.55 15.94 -13.87
CA TYR A 678 38.28 14.83 -13.25
C TYR A 678 39.78 14.80 -13.61
N THR A 679 40.17 15.39 -14.74
CA THR A 679 41.58 15.59 -15.13
C THR A 679 42.14 16.95 -14.71
N GLN A 680 41.34 18.02 -14.77
CA GLN A 680 41.79 19.38 -14.42
C GLN A 680 41.95 19.62 -12.90
N SER A 681 41.19 18.93 -12.05
CA SER A 681 41.26 19.06 -10.58
C SER A 681 42.56 18.52 -9.94
N ASN A 682 43.53 18.06 -10.74
CA ASN A 682 44.83 17.57 -10.29
C ASN A 682 45.96 18.19 -11.13
N PRO A 683 46.68 19.23 -10.65
CA PRO A 683 47.79 19.80 -11.40
C PRO A 683 48.93 18.78 -11.58
N PRO A 684 49.55 18.70 -12.77
CA PRO A 684 50.68 17.82 -13.01
C PRO A 684 51.95 18.39 -12.34
N LEU A 685 52.33 17.84 -11.19
CA LEU A 685 53.71 17.95 -10.70
C LEU A 685 54.68 17.44 -11.80
N SER A 686 55.78 18.18 -11.99
CA SER A 686 56.74 17.98 -13.08
C SER A 686 57.44 16.61 -13.03
N PRO A 687 57.87 16.06 -14.19
CA PRO A 687 58.59 14.79 -14.25
C PRO A 687 60.05 14.94 -13.81
N THR A 688 60.28 14.97 -12.49
CA THR A 688 61.64 15.13 -11.90
C THR A 688 61.98 14.14 -10.78
N PHE A 689 61.09 13.20 -10.43
CA PHE A 689 61.39 12.11 -9.48
C PHE A 689 60.92 10.76 -10.01
N LEU A 690 61.75 10.15 -10.86
CA LEU A 690 61.59 8.78 -11.34
C LEU A 690 62.94 8.05 -11.43
N ASP A 691 63.83 8.26 -10.45
CA ASP A 691 65.10 7.54 -10.38
C ASP A 691 65.55 7.25 -8.93
N LEU A 692 64.91 6.25 -8.32
CA LEU A 692 65.42 5.49 -7.17
C LEU A 692 64.91 4.04 -7.29
N ARG A 693 65.62 3.23 -8.07
CA ARG A 693 65.43 1.78 -8.19
C ARG A 693 66.78 1.05 -8.24
N SER A 694 67.53 1.18 -7.17
CA SER A 694 68.73 0.39 -6.87
C SER A 694 68.79 0.18 -5.35
N GLU A 695 69.37 -0.95 -4.92
CA GLU A 695 69.41 -1.42 -3.53
C GLU A 695 68.02 -1.85 -2.98
N SER A 696 67.83 -3.07 -2.46
CA SER A 696 68.76 -4.21 -2.32
C SER A 696 68.04 -5.56 -2.43
N GLU A 697 68.48 -6.42 -3.35
CA GLU A 697 68.28 -7.87 -3.23
C GLU A 697 69.52 -8.50 -2.60
N SER A 698 69.41 -8.96 -1.36
CA SER A 698 70.41 -9.84 -0.73
C SER A 698 69.76 -10.69 0.37
N GLU A 699 69.75 -12.00 0.15
CA GLU A 699 69.96 -13.11 1.11
C GLU A 699 69.64 -12.86 2.60
N ARG A 700 68.58 -13.46 3.16
CA ARG A 700 68.46 -14.87 3.67
C ARG A 700 69.12 -15.11 5.04
N GLU A 701 68.40 -15.91 5.86
CA GLU A 701 68.85 -16.65 7.06
C GLU A 701 69.35 -15.78 8.25
N THR A 702 68.82 -15.87 9.47
CA THR A 702 68.94 -17.05 10.36
C THR A 702 67.92 -17.12 11.54
N LEU A 703 67.33 -18.31 11.71
CA LEU A 703 67.04 -19.11 12.93
C LEU A 703 66.55 -18.54 14.30
N HIS A 704 65.64 -19.34 14.90
CA HIS A 704 65.38 -19.62 16.34
C HIS A 704 64.56 -18.69 17.28
N SER A 705 63.26 -19.02 17.44
CA SER A 705 62.58 -19.67 18.60
C SER A 705 63.24 -19.66 20.01
N PRO A 706 62.49 -19.82 21.16
CA PRO A 706 61.09 -20.30 21.29
C PRO A 706 60.18 -19.52 22.31
N GLY A 707 58.91 -19.91 22.43
CA GLY A 707 57.98 -19.38 23.45
C GLY A 707 56.53 -19.92 23.37
N ALA A 708 56.30 -21.16 23.80
CA ALA A 708 55.00 -21.88 23.80
C ALA A 708 54.65 -22.28 25.27
N PRO A 709 53.52 -22.96 25.64
CA PRO A 709 52.63 -23.75 24.77
C PRO A 709 51.11 -23.88 25.14
N LEU A 710 50.41 -24.75 24.38
CA LEU A 710 49.13 -25.45 24.66
C LEU A 710 47.82 -24.62 24.58
N ALA A 711 46.67 -25.20 24.17
CA ALA A 711 46.37 -26.60 23.83
C ALA A 711 45.58 -26.76 22.51
N SER A 712 45.71 -27.94 21.89
CA SER A 712 45.06 -28.34 20.64
C SER A 712 44.19 -29.58 20.82
N LEU A 713 43.20 -29.80 19.95
CA LEU A 713 42.79 -31.16 19.53
C LEU A 713 42.39 -31.15 18.05
N GLY A 714 42.58 -32.28 17.35
CA GLY A 714 42.52 -32.36 15.89
C GLY A 714 41.68 -33.54 15.35
N PRO A 715 42.10 -34.21 14.26
CA PRO A 715 41.26 -34.23 13.04
C PRO A 715 41.02 -35.62 12.40
N CYS A 716 40.18 -35.70 11.35
CA CYS A 716 40.47 -36.54 10.16
C CYS A 716 39.53 -36.34 8.94
N ASN A 717 40.16 -36.07 7.79
CA ASN A 717 39.96 -36.63 6.43
C ASN A 717 38.57 -37.02 5.85
N LEU A 718 38.34 -36.57 4.61
CA LEU A 718 37.92 -37.42 3.46
C LEU A 718 38.38 -36.80 2.12
N ARG A 719 38.23 -37.49 0.98
CA ARG A 719 38.85 -37.17 -0.34
C ARG A 719 37.82 -36.98 -1.50
N PRO A 720 38.21 -36.39 -2.66
CA PRO A 720 37.31 -35.91 -3.71
C PRO A 720 37.11 -36.87 -4.91
N ALA A 721 36.22 -36.48 -5.85
CA ALA A 721 36.05 -37.04 -7.20
C ALA A 721 35.50 -35.96 -8.17
N ASP A 722 35.59 -36.19 -9.49
CA ASP A 722 35.50 -35.20 -10.59
C ASP A 722 34.24 -35.33 -11.52
N PRO A 723 33.99 -34.40 -12.48
CA PRO A 723 32.67 -34.17 -13.10
C PRO A 723 32.49 -34.68 -14.56
N PRO A 724 31.27 -34.52 -15.15
CA PRO A 724 31.05 -34.49 -16.61
C PRO A 724 30.24 -33.26 -17.11
N GLU A 725 30.02 -33.17 -18.43
CA GLU A 725 29.63 -31.94 -19.16
C GLU A 725 28.23 -31.92 -19.82
N ALA A 726 27.69 -30.68 -19.97
CA ALA A 726 27.00 -30.11 -21.15
C ALA A 726 25.63 -30.62 -21.71
N PHE A 727 25.04 -29.72 -22.51
CA PHE A 727 23.94 -29.82 -23.49
C PHE A 727 22.45 -29.59 -23.11
N LEU A 728 21.79 -28.97 -24.10
CA LEU A 728 20.39 -28.59 -24.32
C LEU A 728 20.23 -28.47 -25.86
N PRO A 729 19.03 -28.41 -26.47
CA PRO A 729 17.69 -28.67 -25.92
C PRO A 729 16.90 -29.71 -26.75
N GLU A 730 15.73 -30.16 -26.26
CA GLU A 730 14.62 -30.49 -27.16
C GLU A 730 13.25 -30.32 -26.46
N ALA A 731 12.17 -30.34 -27.24
CA ALA A 731 10.79 -30.12 -26.80
C ALA A 731 9.83 -31.12 -27.48
N LEU A 732 8.56 -31.12 -27.07
CA LEU A 732 7.44 -31.92 -27.65
C LEU A 732 7.42 -33.42 -27.30
N GLU A 733 6.99 -33.80 -26.09
CA GLU A 733 6.34 -35.13 -25.94
C GLU A 733 5.29 -35.27 -24.80
N ILE A 734 5.34 -34.47 -23.72
CA ILE A 734 4.40 -34.65 -22.57
C ILE A 734 3.06 -33.89 -22.75
N ILE A 735 2.87 -33.14 -23.85
CA ILE A 735 1.61 -32.41 -24.16
C ILE A 735 0.87 -33.05 -25.36
N MET A 736 1.19 -34.31 -25.73
CA MET A 736 0.53 -35.03 -26.82
C MET A 736 0.21 -36.50 -26.50
N SER A 737 -0.43 -36.75 -25.36
CA SER A 737 -1.28 -37.94 -25.17
C SER A 737 -2.66 -37.54 -24.60
N SER A 738 -3.68 -38.36 -24.85
CA SER A 738 -5.11 -38.13 -24.54
C SER A 738 -5.75 -36.83 -25.10
N LYS A 739 -5.77 -36.73 -26.42
CA LYS A 739 -6.95 -36.20 -27.13
C LYS A 739 -7.61 -37.31 -27.98
N ASN A 740 -8.90 -37.12 -28.24
CA ASN A 740 -9.79 -37.93 -29.08
C ASN A 740 -10.15 -39.33 -28.54
N SER A 741 -11.30 -39.37 -27.86
CA SER A 741 -12.31 -40.41 -28.07
C SER A 741 -13.69 -39.74 -27.98
N ASP A 742 -14.30 -39.46 -29.11
CA ASP A 742 -15.65 -38.89 -29.17
C ASP A 742 -16.72 -39.97 -28.97
N SER A 743 -17.87 -39.54 -28.44
CA SER A 743 -19.20 -40.16 -28.52
C SER A 743 -19.31 -41.70 -28.52
N ASP A 744 -19.50 -42.26 -27.32
CA ASP A 744 -20.67 -43.11 -27.01
C ASP A 744 -20.86 -43.07 -25.47
N GLY A 745 -21.95 -43.50 -24.84
CA GLY A 745 -23.05 -44.34 -25.29
C GLY A 745 -23.57 -45.15 -24.11
N SER A 746 -24.20 -44.49 -23.13
CA SER A 746 -24.78 -45.08 -21.89
C SER A 746 -23.86 -46.00 -21.03
N GLY A 747 -23.12 -45.41 -20.09
CA GLY A 747 -22.39 -46.16 -19.04
C GLY A 747 -22.83 -45.73 -17.63
N LYS A 748 -23.32 -46.67 -16.82
CA LYS A 748 -23.72 -46.40 -15.42
C LYS A 748 -22.48 -46.08 -14.57
N GLN A 749 -22.38 -44.88 -14.01
CA GLN A 749 -21.48 -44.64 -12.87
C GLN A 749 -22.06 -45.34 -11.63
N SER A 750 -21.57 -46.55 -11.35
CA SER A 750 -21.77 -47.17 -10.04
C SER A 750 -21.08 -46.33 -8.97
N LEU A 751 -21.81 -46.06 -7.88
CA LEU A 751 -21.23 -45.45 -6.69
C LEU A 751 -20.12 -46.37 -6.17
N SER A 752 -18.95 -45.82 -5.85
CA SER A 752 -17.87 -46.57 -5.23
C SER A 752 -18.25 -47.05 -3.83
N GLU A 753 -17.58 -48.10 -3.34
CA GLU A 753 -17.82 -48.65 -2.01
C GLU A 753 -17.70 -47.58 -0.90
N GLU A 754 -16.75 -46.66 -1.03
CA GLU A 754 -16.57 -45.52 -0.12
C GLU A 754 -17.75 -44.52 -0.16
N GLN A 755 -18.37 -44.33 -1.34
CA GLN A 755 -19.57 -43.49 -1.49
C GLN A 755 -20.80 -44.19 -0.90
N GLN A 756 -20.96 -45.49 -1.12
CA GLN A 756 -22.07 -46.28 -0.58
C GLN A 756 -21.99 -46.43 0.95
N ALA A 757 -20.78 -46.50 1.51
CA ALA A 757 -20.54 -46.42 2.95
C ALA A 757 -21.01 -45.07 3.54
N LYS A 758 -20.70 -43.94 2.88
CA LYS A 758 -21.14 -42.60 3.31
C LYS A 758 -22.66 -42.41 3.21
N ILE A 759 -23.30 -42.98 2.19
CA ILE A 759 -24.78 -43.01 2.09
C ILE A 759 -25.36 -43.81 3.27
N SER A 760 -24.78 -44.95 3.60
CA SER A 760 -25.18 -45.79 4.73
C SER A 760 -24.96 -45.10 6.09
N GLU A 761 -23.91 -44.27 6.24
CA GLU A 761 -23.70 -43.43 7.41
C GLU A 761 -24.78 -42.34 7.54
N ILE A 762 -25.19 -41.69 6.44
CA ILE A 762 -26.33 -40.77 6.47
C ILE A 762 -27.62 -41.50 6.85
N ARG A 763 -27.91 -42.70 6.30
CA ARG A 763 -29.09 -43.49 6.69
C ARG A 763 -29.12 -43.74 8.20
N LYS A 764 -27.99 -44.12 8.81
CA LYS A 764 -27.85 -44.27 10.27
C LYS A 764 -28.08 -42.95 11.03
N LEU A 765 -27.55 -41.84 10.52
CA LEU A 765 -27.72 -40.51 11.14
C LEU A 765 -29.13 -39.92 11.00
N LEU A 766 -29.90 -40.31 9.98
CA LEU A 766 -31.30 -39.90 9.82
C LEU A 766 -32.19 -40.54 10.89
N GLY A 767 -31.98 -41.81 11.20
CA GLY A 767 -32.80 -42.58 12.14
C GLY A 767 -34.11 -43.07 11.51
N HIS A 768 -35.06 -43.49 12.35
CA HIS A 768 -36.37 -43.95 11.89
C HIS A 768 -37.22 -42.77 11.40
N LEU A 769 -37.39 -42.65 10.08
CA LEU A 769 -38.26 -41.64 9.45
C LEU A 769 -39.69 -42.18 9.28
N PRO A 770 -40.74 -41.32 9.35
CA PRO A 770 -42.07 -41.67 8.86
C PRO A 770 -42.03 -42.11 7.39
N GLU A 771 -42.89 -43.06 7.01
CA GLU A 771 -42.92 -43.68 5.68
C GLU A 771 -43.03 -42.65 4.53
N ARG A 772 -43.89 -41.63 4.67
CA ARG A 772 -44.01 -40.51 3.71
C ARG A 772 -42.71 -39.72 3.50
N LEU A 773 -41.74 -39.79 4.42
CA LEU A 773 -40.45 -39.11 4.31
C LEU A 773 -39.31 -40.01 3.81
N SER A 774 -39.43 -41.34 3.89
CA SER A 774 -38.38 -42.26 3.41
C SER A 774 -38.21 -42.18 1.89
N LEU A 775 -39.30 -41.91 1.17
CA LEU A 775 -39.36 -41.72 -0.28
C LEU A 775 -38.46 -40.58 -0.80
N TYR A 776 -38.25 -39.52 0.01
CA TYR A 776 -37.30 -38.44 -0.32
C TYR A 776 -35.83 -38.82 -0.07
N CYS A 777 -35.58 -39.98 0.53
CA CYS A 777 -34.27 -40.46 0.98
C CYS A 777 -33.81 -41.70 0.17
N SER A 778 -33.99 -41.69 -1.15
CA SER A 778 -33.31 -42.64 -2.05
C SER A 778 -31.79 -42.46 -2.03
N ASP A 779 -31.02 -43.48 -2.44
CA ASP A 779 -29.55 -43.37 -2.47
C ASP A 779 -29.07 -42.24 -3.40
N ALA A 780 -29.72 -42.08 -4.56
CA ALA A 780 -29.46 -40.96 -5.48
C ALA A 780 -29.81 -39.59 -4.87
N SER A 781 -30.86 -39.51 -4.03
CA SER A 781 -31.16 -38.30 -3.24
C SER A 781 -30.05 -38.01 -2.24
N ILE A 782 -29.67 -38.99 -1.42
CA ILE A 782 -28.60 -38.84 -0.42
C ILE A 782 -27.26 -38.47 -1.08
N ALA A 783 -26.96 -39.03 -2.26
CA ALA A 783 -25.78 -38.70 -3.06
C ALA A 783 -25.74 -37.22 -3.52
N ARG A 784 -26.88 -36.58 -3.83
CA ARG A 784 -26.93 -35.13 -4.11
C ARG A 784 -26.59 -34.29 -2.88
N TYR A 785 -27.17 -34.60 -1.71
CA TYR A 785 -26.87 -33.89 -0.46
C TYR A 785 -25.40 -34.06 -0.04
N LEU A 786 -24.83 -35.25 -0.23
CA LEU A 786 -23.39 -35.49 -0.09
C LEU A 786 -22.59 -34.62 -1.06
N THR A 787 -22.89 -34.68 -2.37
CA THR A 787 -22.15 -33.94 -3.40
C THR A 787 -22.18 -32.43 -3.18
N ALA A 788 -23.34 -31.86 -2.83
CA ALA A 788 -23.50 -30.44 -2.51
C ALA A 788 -22.61 -30.00 -1.34
N LYS A 789 -22.51 -30.80 -0.27
CA LYS A 789 -21.66 -30.50 0.89
C LYS A 789 -20.32 -31.26 0.84
N ASN A 790 -19.81 -31.52 -0.37
CA ASN A 790 -18.49 -32.09 -0.70
C ASN A 790 -18.18 -33.39 0.07
N TRP A 791 -19.10 -34.34 0.01
CA TRP A 791 -19.08 -35.66 0.67
C TRP A 791 -18.91 -35.64 2.20
N ASN A 792 -19.15 -34.50 2.85
CA ASN A 792 -19.13 -34.38 4.30
C ASN A 792 -20.46 -34.88 4.90
N VAL A 793 -20.46 -36.13 5.38
CA VAL A 793 -21.62 -36.84 5.95
C VAL A 793 -22.39 -35.98 6.96
N LYS A 794 -21.72 -35.39 7.96
CA LYS A 794 -22.38 -34.61 9.02
C LYS A 794 -23.09 -33.35 8.50
N LYS A 795 -22.50 -32.64 7.54
CA LYS A 795 -23.13 -31.46 6.91
C LYS A 795 -24.30 -31.85 5.99
N ALA A 796 -24.11 -32.90 5.18
CA ALA A 796 -25.13 -33.42 4.28
C ALA A 796 -26.35 -33.97 5.06
N ALA A 797 -26.12 -34.75 6.12
CA ALA A 797 -27.18 -35.27 6.99
C ALA A 797 -27.96 -34.14 7.69
N LYS A 798 -27.30 -33.05 8.12
CA LYS A 798 -28.01 -31.87 8.67
C LYS A 798 -28.89 -31.22 7.61
N MET A 799 -28.34 -30.90 6.44
CA MET A 799 -29.08 -30.26 5.34
C MET A 799 -30.28 -31.09 4.87
N LEU A 800 -30.14 -32.41 4.82
CA LEU A 800 -31.23 -33.33 4.49
C LEU A 800 -32.30 -33.33 5.59
N LYS A 801 -31.93 -33.36 6.88
CA LYS A 801 -32.90 -33.20 7.99
C LYS A 801 -33.63 -31.87 7.95
N ASP A 802 -32.90 -30.78 7.71
CA ASP A 802 -33.47 -29.43 7.58
C ASP A 802 -34.49 -29.38 6.41
N THR A 803 -34.23 -30.08 5.29
CA THR A 803 -35.17 -30.17 4.16
C THR A 803 -36.34 -31.11 4.41
N LEU A 804 -36.15 -32.25 5.08
CA LEU A 804 -37.25 -33.13 5.47
C LEU A 804 -38.22 -32.41 6.43
N LYS A 805 -37.69 -31.60 7.35
CA LYS A 805 -38.49 -30.70 8.18
C LYS A 805 -39.22 -29.65 7.33
N TRP A 806 -38.52 -28.97 6.41
CA TRP A 806 -39.15 -28.01 5.51
C TRP A 806 -40.29 -28.62 4.67
N ARG A 807 -40.17 -29.88 4.22
CA ARG A 807 -41.26 -30.57 3.52
C ARG A 807 -42.49 -30.80 4.41
N LEU A 808 -42.32 -31.17 5.68
CA LEU A 808 -43.44 -31.29 6.62
C LEU A 808 -44.18 -29.96 6.84
N GLU A 809 -43.44 -28.85 6.87
CA GLU A 809 -43.98 -27.51 7.16
C GLU A 809 -44.55 -26.79 5.92
N TYR A 810 -43.88 -26.91 4.77
CA TYR A 810 -44.21 -26.20 3.51
C TYR A 810 -45.10 -27.02 2.57
N LYS A 811 -45.04 -28.36 2.67
CA LYS A 811 -45.78 -29.34 1.86
C LYS A 811 -45.75 -29.09 0.34
N PRO A 812 -44.57 -29.13 -0.32
CA PRO A 812 -44.46 -28.97 -1.78
C PRO A 812 -45.41 -29.87 -2.58
N GLU A 813 -45.60 -31.11 -2.13
CA GLU A 813 -46.41 -32.14 -2.79
C GLU A 813 -47.93 -31.95 -2.64
N GLU A 814 -48.37 -31.02 -1.78
CA GLU A 814 -49.79 -30.67 -1.60
C GLU A 814 -50.21 -29.45 -2.44
N ILE A 815 -49.28 -28.75 -3.10
CA ILE A 815 -49.57 -27.60 -3.98
C ILE A 815 -50.31 -28.09 -5.23
N ARG A 816 -51.45 -27.49 -5.56
CA ARG A 816 -52.23 -27.82 -6.78
C ARG A 816 -52.27 -26.68 -7.80
N TRP A 817 -52.50 -27.03 -9.06
CA TRP A 817 -52.58 -26.12 -10.19
C TRP A 817 -53.49 -24.92 -9.93
N GLU A 818 -54.69 -25.15 -9.41
CA GLU A 818 -55.67 -24.05 -9.18
C GLU A 818 -55.23 -23.06 -8.08
N GLU A 819 -54.24 -23.38 -7.23
CA GLU A 819 -53.62 -22.40 -6.32
C GLU A 819 -52.64 -21.47 -7.04
N ILE A 820 -52.01 -21.94 -8.12
CA ILE A 820 -50.88 -21.27 -8.78
C ILE A 820 -51.19 -20.83 -10.22
N ALA A 821 -52.37 -21.15 -10.76
CA ALA A 821 -52.77 -20.81 -12.13
C ALA A 821 -52.63 -19.30 -12.45
N ASN A 822 -52.93 -18.43 -11.48
CA ASN A 822 -52.72 -16.98 -11.60
C ASN A 822 -51.24 -16.58 -11.67
N GLU A 823 -50.34 -17.30 -10.99
CA GLU A 823 -48.89 -17.11 -11.16
C GLU A 823 -48.41 -17.65 -12.51
N ALA A 824 -49.07 -18.68 -13.05
CA ALA A 824 -48.75 -19.34 -14.31
C ALA A 824 -49.25 -18.64 -15.58
N ALA A 825 -50.25 -17.76 -15.48
CA ALA A 825 -51.08 -17.27 -16.59
C ALA A 825 -50.32 -16.72 -17.82
N THR A 826 -49.10 -16.20 -17.66
CA THR A 826 -48.26 -15.65 -18.74
C THR A 826 -47.13 -16.57 -19.21
N GLY A 827 -47.00 -17.78 -18.65
CA GLY A 827 -45.89 -18.69 -18.95
C GLY A 827 -44.52 -18.10 -18.59
N LYS A 828 -44.43 -17.41 -17.44
CA LYS A 828 -43.17 -16.83 -16.93
C LYS A 828 -42.18 -17.88 -16.41
N ILE A 829 -42.69 -19.04 -16.03
CA ILE A 829 -41.96 -20.29 -15.78
C ILE A 829 -42.88 -21.39 -16.36
N TYR A 830 -42.36 -22.44 -16.99
CA TYR A 830 -43.15 -23.64 -17.32
C TYR A 830 -42.27 -24.86 -17.60
N ARG A 831 -42.79 -26.06 -17.33
CA ARG A 831 -42.18 -27.32 -17.79
C ARG A 831 -42.52 -27.52 -19.27
N ALA A 832 -41.52 -27.77 -20.11
CA ALA A 832 -41.75 -28.16 -21.50
C ALA A 832 -42.31 -29.59 -21.62
N ASN A 833 -42.92 -29.89 -22.77
CA ASN A 833 -43.38 -31.23 -23.12
C ASN A 833 -42.29 -32.11 -23.78
N TYR A 834 -41.11 -31.53 -24.06
CA TYR A 834 -39.92 -32.22 -24.58
C TYR A 834 -38.80 -32.30 -23.54
N PHE A 835 -37.79 -33.12 -23.83
CA PHE A 835 -36.57 -33.29 -23.04
C PHE A 835 -35.35 -32.72 -23.79
N ASP A 836 -34.23 -32.56 -23.08
CA ASP A 836 -32.93 -32.39 -23.74
C ASP A 836 -32.38 -33.76 -24.23
N LYS A 837 -31.32 -33.74 -25.04
CA LYS A 837 -30.63 -34.93 -25.57
C LYS A 837 -30.06 -35.88 -24.50
N TYR A 838 -30.05 -35.47 -23.23
CA TYR A 838 -29.59 -36.23 -22.07
C TYR A 838 -30.76 -36.70 -21.18
N GLY A 839 -32.01 -36.60 -21.69
CA GLY A 839 -33.22 -37.01 -20.99
C GLY A 839 -33.61 -36.11 -19.81
N ARG A 840 -33.05 -34.90 -19.71
CA ARG A 840 -33.34 -33.96 -18.62
C ARG A 840 -34.61 -33.17 -18.94
N SER A 841 -35.52 -33.07 -17.96
CA SER A 841 -36.71 -32.23 -18.09
C SER A 841 -36.30 -30.77 -18.28
N VAL A 842 -36.95 -30.08 -19.22
CA VAL A 842 -36.65 -28.68 -19.54
C VAL A 842 -37.63 -27.77 -18.82
N LEU A 843 -37.10 -26.88 -17.98
CA LEU A 843 -37.85 -25.84 -17.28
C LEU A 843 -37.54 -24.49 -17.95
N VAL A 844 -38.51 -23.97 -18.70
CA VAL A 844 -38.41 -22.67 -19.37
C VAL A 844 -38.72 -21.56 -18.36
N MET A 845 -37.96 -20.46 -18.41
CA MET A 845 -38.19 -19.26 -17.62
C MET A 845 -38.16 -18.03 -18.53
N ARG A 846 -39.13 -17.13 -18.40
CA ARG A 846 -39.28 -15.91 -19.21
C ARG A 846 -39.51 -14.71 -18.29
N PRO A 847 -38.44 -14.08 -17.72
CA PRO A 847 -38.59 -13.01 -16.74
C PRO A 847 -39.27 -11.75 -17.29
N ALA A 848 -39.31 -11.57 -18.61
CA ALA A 848 -40.12 -10.54 -19.27
C ALA A 848 -41.64 -10.71 -19.03
N CYS A 849 -42.11 -11.95 -18.85
CA CYS A 849 -43.52 -12.29 -18.67
C CYS A 849 -44.02 -12.17 -17.21
N GLN A 850 -43.26 -11.55 -16.29
CA GLN A 850 -43.65 -11.47 -14.87
C GLN A 850 -44.95 -10.69 -14.67
N ASN A 851 -46.00 -11.39 -14.20
CA ASN A 851 -47.36 -10.87 -14.08
C ASN A 851 -47.83 -10.59 -12.64
N THR A 852 -47.08 -11.00 -11.61
CA THR A 852 -47.47 -10.83 -10.19
C THR A 852 -46.42 -10.04 -9.40
N LYS A 853 -46.78 -9.65 -8.16
CA LYS A 853 -45.89 -8.99 -7.19
C LYS A 853 -45.71 -9.79 -5.88
N SER A 854 -46.36 -10.96 -5.76
CA SER A 854 -46.37 -11.75 -4.53
C SER A 854 -45.10 -12.60 -4.42
N THR A 855 -44.16 -12.23 -3.54
CA THR A 855 -42.98 -13.07 -3.27
C THR A 855 -43.38 -14.48 -2.81
N LYS A 856 -44.42 -14.61 -1.97
CA LYS A 856 -44.91 -15.93 -1.51
C LYS A 856 -45.52 -16.74 -2.65
N GLY A 857 -46.30 -16.10 -3.52
CA GLY A 857 -46.92 -16.75 -4.69
C GLY A 857 -45.87 -17.22 -5.70
N GLN A 858 -44.92 -16.36 -6.04
CA GLN A 858 -43.84 -16.67 -6.99
C GLN A 858 -42.93 -17.81 -6.49
N ILE A 859 -42.61 -17.86 -5.19
CA ILE A 859 -41.84 -18.97 -4.62
C ILE A 859 -42.68 -20.26 -4.55
N ARG A 860 -43.98 -20.20 -4.21
CA ARG A 860 -44.88 -21.37 -4.23
C ARG A 860 -45.03 -21.94 -5.66
N TYR A 861 -45.11 -21.07 -6.66
CA TYR A 861 -45.17 -21.48 -8.07
C TYR A 861 -43.84 -22.06 -8.56
N LEU A 862 -42.69 -21.46 -8.21
CA LEU A 862 -41.38 -22.05 -8.51
C LEU A 862 -41.25 -23.46 -7.89
N VAL A 863 -41.66 -23.64 -6.63
CA VAL A 863 -41.64 -24.95 -5.97
C VAL A 863 -42.56 -25.94 -6.69
N TYR A 864 -43.78 -25.55 -7.06
CA TYR A 864 -44.68 -26.39 -7.86
C TYR A 864 -44.05 -26.83 -9.19
N CYS A 865 -43.43 -25.90 -9.94
CA CYS A 865 -42.72 -26.22 -11.17
C CYS A 865 -41.50 -27.14 -10.95
N MET A 866 -40.79 -27.01 -9.83
CA MET A 866 -39.68 -27.90 -9.46
C MET A 866 -40.17 -29.32 -9.14
N GLU A 867 -41.23 -29.47 -8.34
CA GLU A 867 -41.84 -30.78 -8.05
C GLU A 867 -42.39 -31.43 -9.33
N ASN A 868 -43.06 -30.64 -10.18
CA ASN A 868 -43.61 -31.10 -11.46
C ASN A 868 -42.51 -31.52 -12.46
N ALA A 869 -41.39 -30.79 -12.51
CA ALA A 869 -40.21 -31.21 -13.27
C ALA A 869 -39.64 -32.53 -12.74
N ILE A 870 -39.48 -32.67 -11.42
CA ILE A 870 -38.97 -33.90 -10.78
C ILE A 870 -39.89 -35.11 -11.03
N LEU A 871 -41.21 -34.94 -10.94
CA LEU A 871 -42.21 -35.98 -11.24
C LEU A 871 -42.12 -36.53 -12.68
N ASN A 872 -41.53 -35.76 -13.59
CA ASN A 872 -41.40 -36.09 -15.01
C ASN A 872 -39.95 -36.40 -15.43
N LEU A 873 -39.01 -36.60 -14.48
CA LEU A 873 -37.67 -37.09 -14.78
C LEU A 873 -37.68 -38.60 -15.07
N PRO A 874 -36.92 -39.10 -16.07
CA PRO A 874 -36.68 -40.53 -16.26
C PRO A 874 -36.03 -41.19 -15.02
N PRO A 875 -36.25 -42.49 -14.75
CA PRO A 875 -35.79 -43.19 -13.53
C PRO A 875 -34.28 -43.24 -13.27
N HIS A 876 -33.45 -42.69 -14.17
CA HIS A 876 -31.99 -42.63 -14.06
C HIS A 876 -31.45 -41.20 -14.20
N GLN A 877 -32.33 -40.20 -14.22
CA GLN A 877 -31.98 -38.79 -14.35
C GLN A 877 -32.41 -38.01 -13.12
N GLU A 878 -31.51 -37.19 -12.59
CA GLU A 878 -31.74 -36.39 -11.37
C GLU A 878 -31.45 -34.89 -11.61
N GLU A 879 -30.94 -34.52 -12.78
CA GLU A 879 -30.75 -33.14 -13.22
C GLU A 879 -31.86 -32.65 -14.18
N MET A 880 -32.11 -31.34 -14.17
CA MET A 880 -32.98 -30.64 -15.12
C MET A 880 -32.24 -29.52 -15.87
N VAL A 881 -32.77 -29.11 -17.02
CA VAL A 881 -32.29 -27.95 -17.80
C VAL A 881 -33.11 -26.71 -17.43
N TRP A 882 -32.46 -25.56 -17.21
CA TRP A 882 -33.15 -24.27 -17.15
C TRP A 882 -32.87 -23.48 -18.43
N LEU A 883 -33.92 -23.20 -19.21
CA LEU A 883 -33.84 -22.43 -20.45
C LEU A 883 -34.48 -21.07 -20.24
N ILE A 884 -33.65 -20.02 -20.16
CA ILE A 884 -34.06 -18.69 -19.69
C ILE A 884 -34.06 -17.70 -20.86
N ASP A 885 -35.25 -17.29 -21.29
CA ASP A 885 -35.44 -16.27 -22.32
C ASP A 885 -35.30 -14.86 -21.73
N PHE A 886 -34.45 -14.04 -22.35
CA PHE A 886 -34.28 -12.63 -22.01
C PHE A 886 -34.78 -11.65 -23.09
N HIS A 887 -35.53 -12.14 -24.09
CA HIS A 887 -36.24 -11.26 -25.01
C HIS A 887 -37.25 -10.37 -24.24
N GLY A 888 -37.29 -9.07 -24.56
CA GLY A 888 -38.13 -8.10 -23.84
C GLY A 888 -37.75 -7.86 -22.37
N PHE A 889 -36.57 -8.30 -21.91
CA PHE A 889 -36.18 -8.19 -20.51
C PHE A 889 -35.81 -6.77 -20.07
N HIS A 890 -36.33 -6.33 -18.91
CA HIS A 890 -35.91 -5.11 -18.22
C HIS A 890 -35.60 -5.38 -16.74
N LEU A 891 -34.67 -4.61 -16.16
CA LEU A 891 -34.26 -4.75 -14.75
C LEU A 891 -35.40 -4.59 -13.74
N SER A 892 -36.44 -3.81 -14.09
CA SER A 892 -37.70 -3.68 -13.34
C SER A 892 -38.43 -4.99 -13.08
N ASN A 893 -38.16 -6.02 -13.88
CA ASN A 893 -38.93 -7.25 -13.90
C ASN A 893 -38.40 -8.28 -12.87
N ILE A 894 -37.26 -7.99 -12.21
CA ILE A 894 -36.67 -8.84 -11.17
C ILE A 894 -36.68 -8.11 -9.82
N SER A 895 -37.36 -8.71 -8.85
CA SER A 895 -37.26 -8.30 -7.45
C SER A 895 -36.09 -9.02 -6.78
N ILE A 896 -35.11 -8.25 -6.30
CA ILE A 896 -33.94 -8.78 -5.56
C ILE A 896 -34.38 -9.65 -4.37
N LYS A 897 -35.50 -9.31 -3.71
CA LYS A 897 -36.08 -10.13 -2.64
C LYS A 897 -36.46 -11.52 -3.16
N VAL A 898 -37.16 -11.59 -4.28
CA VAL A 898 -37.55 -12.87 -4.91
C VAL A 898 -36.32 -13.66 -5.31
N THR A 899 -35.34 -13.04 -5.99
CA THR A 899 -34.08 -13.69 -6.38
C THR A 899 -33.35 -14.32 -5.20
N LYS A 900 -33.31 -13.64 -4.05
CA LYS A 900 -32.68 -14.16 -2.83
C LYS A 900 -33.42 -15.37 -2.26
N GLU A 901 -34.75 -15.30 -2.12
CA GLU A 901 -35.55 -16.43 -1.62
C GLU A 901 -35.51 -17.62 -2.60
N THR A 902 -35.54 -17.36 -3.91
CA THR A 902 -35.34 -18.35 -4.98
C THR A 902 -34.00 -19.07 -4.83
N ALA A 903 -32.89 -18.32 -4.69
CA ALA A 903 -31.57 -18.90 -4.50
C ALA A 903 -31.48 -19.74 -3.21
N HIS A 904 -32.08 -19.26 -2.12
CA HIS A 904 -32.11 -19.97 -0.83
C HIS A 904 -32.86 -21.31 -0.91
N VAL A 905 -34.08 -21.33 -1.44
CA VAL A 905 -34.88 -22.56 -1.60
C VAL A 905 -34.18 -23.56 -2.51
N LEU A 906 -33.61 -23.10 -3.62
CA LEU A 906 -32.92 -23.97 -4.58
C LEU A 906 -31.63 -24.55 -3.99
N GLN A 907 -30.85 -23.76 -3.25
CA GLN A 907 -29.57 -24.21 -2.67
C GLN A 907 -29.76 -25.14 -1.46
N GLU A 908 -30.72 -24.88 -0.57
CA GLU A 908 -30.89 -25.69 0.65
C GLU A 908 -31.83 -26.89 0.47
N HIS A 909 -32.84 -26.82 -0.41
CA HIS A 909 -33.87 -27.87 -0.55
C HIS A 909 -33.86 -28.61 -1.90
N TYR A 910 -33.20 -28.05 -2.93
CA TYR A 910 -33.04 -28.68 -4.26
C TYR A 910 -31.56 -28.81 -4.70
N PRO A 911 -30.62 -29.25 -3.83
CA PRO A 911 -29.20 -29.34 -4.16
C PRO A 911 -28.93 -30.23 -5.37
N GLU A 912 -27.95 -29.81 -6.18
CA GLU A 912 -27.45 -30.51 -7.38
C GLU A 912 -28.56 -30.90 -8.39
N ARG A 913 -29.72 -30.21 -8.40
CA ARG A 913 -30.80 -30.41 -9.39
C ARG A 913 -30.55 -29.75 -10.74
N LEU A 914 -29.77 -28.68 -10.81
CA LEU A 914 -29.47 -28.01 -12.08
C LEU A 914 -28.37 -28.75 -12.83
N GLY A 915 -28.64 -29.21 -14.05
CA GLY A 915 -27.63 -29.78 -14.95
C GLY A 915 -26.96 -28.76 -15.85
N ILE A 916 -27.77 -27.92 -16.52
CA ILE A 916 -27.29 -26.80 -17.32
C ILE A 916 -28.33 -25.66 -17.30
N ALA A 917 -27.85 -24.43 -17.20
CA ALA A 917 -28.66 -23.21 -17.37
C ALA A 917 -28.24 -22.52 -18.67
N ILE A 918 -29.17 -22.34 -19.59
CA ILE A 918 -28.95 -21.68 -20.89
C ILE A 918 -29.69 -20.35 -20.87
N LEU A 919 -28.95 -19.26 -21.00
CA LEU A 919 -29.49 -17.90 -21.02
C LEU A 919 -29.52 -17.44 -22.48
N TYR A 920 -30.72 -17.33 -23.03
CA TYR A 920 -30.99 -17.06 -24.44
C TYR A 920 -31.31 -15.57 -24.65
N ASN A 921 -30.63 -14.95 -25.61
CA ASN A 921 -30.70 -13.52 -25.92
C ASN A 921 -30.59 -12.55 -24.72
N PRO A 922 -29.65 -12.73 -23.77
CA PRO A 922 -29.45 -11.78 -22.68
C PRO A 922 -29.00 -10.41 -23.24
N PRO A 923 -29.68 -9.30 -22.90
CA PRO A 923 -29.37 -7.99 -23.46
C PRO A 923 -27.98 -7.50 -23.03
N LYS A 924 -27.40 -6.53 -23.77
CA LYS A 924 -26.02 -6.04 -23.51
C LYS A 924 -25.80 -5.50 -22.08
N PHE A 925 -26.85 -5.05 -21.40
CA PHE A 925 -26.82 -4.63 -19.99
C PHE A 925 -27.03 -5.77 -18.96
N PHE A 926 -27.20 -7.01 -19.41
CA PHE A 926 -27.33 -8.18 -18.54
C PHE A 926 -26.03 -8.55 -17.83
N GLY A 927 -24.85 -8.21 -18.40
CA GLY A 927 -23.55 -8.40 -17.75
C GLY A 927 -23.49 -7.83 -16.33
N PRO A 928 -23.82 -6.55 -16.10
CA PRO A 928 -24.02 -5.97 -14.78
C PRO A 928 -24.98 -6.75 -13.86
N PHE A 929 -26.14 -7.20 -14.34
CA PHE A 929 -27.05 -8.03 -13.54
C PHE A 929 -26.41 -9.37 -13.16
N TRP A 930 -25.75 -10.04 -14.10
CA TRP A 930 -25.04 -11.29 -13.86
C TRP A 930 -23.89 -11.12 -12.85
N MET A 931 -23.19 -9.98 -12.89
CA MET A 931 -22.17 -9.63 -11.88
C MET A 931 -22.76 -9.42 -10.48
N VAL A 932 -24.00 -8.94 -10.35
CA VAL A 932 -24.71 -8.84 -9.07
C VAL A 932 -25.29 -10.19 -8.62
N ALA A 933 -25.74 -11.04 -9.55
CA ALA A 933 -26.30 -12.36 -9.24
C ALA A 933 -25.22 -13.41 -8.88
N LYS A 934 -24.07 -13.40 -9.58
CA LYS A 934 -23.00 -14.39 -9.46
C LYS A 934 -22.48 -14.62 -8.03
N PRO A 935 -22.30 -13.59 -7.16
CA PRO A 935 -21.90 -13.79 -5.76
C PRO A 935 -22.91 -14.56 -4.90
N PHE A 936 -24.17 -14.69 -5.33
CA PHE A 936 -25.21 -15.47 -4.64
C PHE A 936 -25.34 -16.89 -5.18
N LEU A 937 -24.54 -17.29 -6.17
CA LEU A 937 -24.53 -18.64 -6.76
C LEU A 937 -23.25 -19.38 -6.38
N GLU A 938 -23.34 -20.66 -6.04
CA GLU A 938 -22.14 -21.46 -5.76
C GLU A 938 -21.24 -21.57 -7.02
N PRO A 939 -19.91 -21.67 -6.88
CA PRO A 939 -18.99 -21.73 -8.02
C PRO A 939 -19.27 -22.90 -8.99
N LYS A 940 -19.79 -24.04 -8.50
CA LYS A 940 -20.21 -25.17 -9.35
C LYS A 940 -21.32 -24.77 -10.32
N ILE A 941 -22.30 -24.00 -9.84
CA ILE A 941 -23.44 -23.52 -10.64
C ILE A 941 -22.95 -22.60 -11.76
N CYS A 942 -21.98 -21.73 -11.49
CA CYS A 942 -21.41 -20.81 -12.49
C CYS A 942 -20.83 -21.53 -13.72
N ASN A 943 -20.28 -22.74 -13.55
CA ASN A 943 -19.72 -23.53 -14.65
C ASN A 943 -20.79 -24.23 -15.51
N LYS A 944 -21.98 -24.47 -14.94
CA LYS A 944 -23.18 -25.03 -15.60
C LYS A 944 -23.98 -23.97 -16.39
N VAL A 945 -23.52 -22.72 -16.46
CA VAL A 945 -24.20 -21.61 -17.14
C VAL A 945 -23.63 -21.40 -18.55
N LYS A 946 -24.50 -21.30 -19.56
CA LYS A 946 -24.18 -20.97 -20.95
C LYS A 946 -24.96 -19.73 -21.41
N PHE A 947 -24.39 -19.01 -22.37
CA PHE A 947 -24.98 -17.81 -22.97
C PHE A 947 -25.15 -18.06 -24.48
N VAL A 948 -26.36 -17.85 -25.00
CA VAL A 948 -26.72 -18.08 -26.41
C VAL A 948 -27.34 -16.80 -26.96
N TYR A 949 -26.95 -16.42 -28.18
CA TYR A 949 -27.45 -15.24 -28.88
C TYR A 949 -27.88 -15.62 -30.30
N SER A 950 -29.09 -15.23 -30.71
CA SER A 950 -29.67 -15.62 -32.00
C SER A 950 -29.01 -14.92 -33.20
N ASP A 951 -28.14 -13.93 -32.97
CA ASP A 951 -27.28 -13.27 -33.97
C ASP A 951 -25.87 -13.88 -34.06
N ASN A 952 -25.54 -14.90 -33.26
CA ASN A 952 -24.20 -15.48 -33.18
C ASN A 952 -24.20 -17.00 -33.38
N ASP A 953 -23.84 -17.43 -34.58
CA ASP A 953 -23.86 -18.84 -35.01
C ASP A 953 -22.93 -19.76 -34.22
N VAL A 954 -21.84 -19.23 -33.63
CA VAL A 954 -20.96 -20.01 -32.72
C VAL A 954 -21.70 -20.36 -31.43
N SER A 955 -22.61 -19.49 -30.97
CA SER A 955 -23.41 -19.74 -29.77
C SER A 955 -24.69 -20.56 -30.04
N LYS A 956 -25.24 -20.51 -31.27
CA LYS A 956 -26.40 -21.33 -31.67
C LYS A 956 -26.11 -22.83 -31.56
N LYS A 957 -24.88 -23.26 -31.84
CA LYS A 957 -24.45 -24.66 -31.69
C LYS A 957 -24.70 -25.24 -30.30
N ILE A 958 -24.71 -24.42 -29.25
CA ILE A 958 -25.06 -24.87 -27.90
C ILE A 958 -26.51 -25.38 -27.83
N MET A 959 -27.43 -24.82 -28.63
CA MET A 959 -28.80 -25.35 -28.73
C MET A 959 -28.83 -26.68 -29.49
N GLU A 960 -28.08 -26.77 -30.60
CA GLU A 960 -27.92 -27.98 -31.40
C GLU A 960 -27.27 -29.12 -30.58
N ASP A 961 -26.31 -28.82 -29.72
CA ASP A 961 -25.61 -29.76 -28.83
C ASP A 961 -26.56 -30.38 -27.78
N PHE A 962 -27.50 -29.59 -27.25
CA PHE A 962 -28.35 -29.99 -26.11
C PHE A 962 -29.79 -30.40 -26.48
N PHE A 963 -30.36 -29.95 -27.59
CA PHE A 963 -31.78 -30.21 -27.92
C PHE A 963 -31.97 -30.91 -29.27
N ASN A 964 -33.12 -31.56 -29.44
CA ASN A 964 -33.65 -31.86 -30.77
C ASN A 964 -34.28 -30.57 -31.33
N MET A 965 -33.75 -30.06 -32.44
CA MET A 965 -34.18 -28.78 -33.02
C MET A 965 -35.61 -28.85 -33.58
N ASP A 966 -36.12 -30.05 -33.93
CA ASP A 966 -37.49 -30.24 -34.41
C ASP A 966 -38.53 -30.26 -33.28
N GLU A 967 -38.11 -30.49 -32.03
CA GLU A 967 -38.97 -30.42 -30.83
C GLU A 967 -38.87 -29.04 -30.14
N LEU A 968 -37.70 -28.40 -30.19
CA LEU A 968 -37.41 -27.11 -29.57
C LEU A 968 -38.31 -25.99 -30.13
N ASP A 969 -38.92 -25.23 -29.23
CA ASP A 969 -39.76 -24.07 -29.53
C ASP A 969 -38.99 -23.01 -30.36
N SER A 970 -39.61 -22.56 -31.45
CA SER A 970 -39.12 -21.50 -32.34
C SER A 970 -38.68 -20.21 -31.62
N ALA A 971 -39.22 -19.90 -30.45
CA ALA A 971 -38.75 -18.79 -29.59
C ALA A 971 -37.25 -18.91 -29.21
N PHE A 972 -36.70 -20.12 -29.20
CA PHE A 972 -35.30 -20.43 -28.91
C PHE A 972 -34.51 -20.84 -30.17
N GLY A 973 -35.08 -20.64 -31.36
CA GLY A 973 -34.45 -20.95 -32.65
C GLY A 973 -34.57 -22.40 -33.11
N GLY A 974 -35.51 -23.18 -32.55
CA GLY A 974 -35.91 -24.47 -33.10
C GLY A 974 -36.95 -24.37 -34.22
N ASN A 975 -37.33 -25.52 -34.78
CA ASN A 975 -38.27 -25.62 -35.90
C ASN A 975 -39.74 -25.78 -35.44
N ASN A 976 -40.00 -26.01 -34.15
CA ASN A 976 -41.36 -26.21 -33.63
C ASN A 976 -42.11 -24.87 -33.50
N PRO A 977 -43.20 -24.62 -34.25
CA PRO A 977 -43.94 -23.36 -34.21
C PRO A 977 -44.86 -23.21 -32.98
N THR A 978 -44.87 -24.18 -32.06
CA THR A 978 -45.82 -24.25 -30.94
C THR A 978 -45.41 -23.33 -29.78
N VAL A 979 -45.79 -22.05 -29.89
CA VAL A 979 -45.66 -21.06 -28.80
C VAL A 979 -46.48 -21.51 -27.57
N PHE A 980 -45.96 -21.23 -26.36
CA PHE A 980 -46.64 -21.49 -25.08
C PHE A 980 -48.13 -21.07 -25.09
N ASN A 981 -49.02 -22.03 -24.85
CA ASN A 981 -50.45 -21.84 -24.65
C ASN A 981 -50.85 -22.24 -23.22
N ILE A 982 -51.57 -21.36 -22.53
CA ILE A 982 -51.92 -21.53 -21.11
C ILE A 982 -52.93 -22.66 -20.86
N ASP A 983 -53.89 -22.88 -21.76
CA ASP A 983 -54.93 -23.91 -21.59
C ASP A 983 -54.36 -25.33 -21.76
N ASN A 984 -53.50 -25.52 -22.76
CA ASN A 984 -52.73 -26.74 -22.97
C ASN A 984 -51.81 -27.03 -21.77
N TYR A 985 -51.13 -26.00 -21.25
CA TYR A 985 -50.28 -26.14 -20.06
C TYR A 985 -51.11 -26.46 -18.80
N ALA A 986 -52.23 -25.78 -18.59
CA ALA A 986 -53.15 -26.01 -17.48
C ALA A 986 -53.69 -27.45 -17.47
N ASN A 987 -54.05 -27.98 -18.64
CA ASN A 987 -54.53 -29.36 -18.76
C ASN A 987 -53.40 -30.37 -18.45
N MET A 988 -52.17 -30.15 -18.94
CA MET A 988 -51.02 -30.97 -18.56
C MET A 988 -50.74 -30.93 -17.05
N MET A 989 -50.83 -29.75 -16.43
CA MET A 989 -50.63 -29.60 -14.98
C MET A 989 -51.76 -30.26 -14.16
N ARG A 990 -53.01 -30.22 -14.63
CA ARG A 990 -54.14 -30.94 -13.99
C ARG A 990 -54.02 -32.46 -14.08
N GLU A 991 -53.47 -33.01 -15.15
CA GLU A 991 -53.18 -34.45 -15.22
C GLU A 991 -51.99 -34.83 -14.32
N ASP A 992 -50.95 -33.99 -14.26
CA ASP A 992 -49.81 -34.19 -13.37
C ASP A 992 -50.21 -34.09 -11.88
N ASP A 993 -51.16 -33.21 -11.53
CA ASP A 993 -51.76 -33.11 -10.20
C ASP A 993 -52.49 -34.39 -9.76
N LYS A 994 -53.06 -35.18 -10.70
CA LYS A 994 -53.63 -36.51 -10.41
C LYS A 994 -52.52 -37.55 -10.18
N ARG A 995 -51.39 -37.43 -10.90
CA ARG A 995 -50.23 -38.31 -10.75
C ARG A 995 -49.47 -38.04 -9.45
N MET A 996 -49.45 -36.79 -8.95
CA MET A 996 -48.74 -36.42 -7.72
C MET A 996 -49.12 -37.33 -6.53
N PRO A 997 -50.39 -37.48 -6.11
CA PRO A 997 -50.78 -38.38 -5.01
C PRO A 997 -50.44 -39.86 -5.24
N LEU A 998 -50.64 -40.37 -6.47
CA LEU A 998 -50.49 -41.79 -6.79
C LEU A 998 -49.05 -42.31 -6.67
N SER A 999 -48.06 -41.43 -6.85
CA SER A 999 -46.65 -41.78 -6.64
C SER A 999 -46.29 -42.14 -5.18
N TRP A 1000 -47.07 -41.68 -4.20
CA TRP A 1000 -46.84 -41.95 -2.77
C TRP A 1000 -47.50 -43.25 -2.29
N THR A 1001 -48.55 -43.72 -2.97
CA THR A 1001 -49.27 -44.95 -2.62
C THR A 1001 -48.73 -46.20 -3.32
N GLN A 1002 -47.78 -46.07 -4.26
CA GLN A 1002 -47.13 -47.23 -4.91
C GLN A 1002 -45.83 -47.70 -4.24
N GLY A 1003 -45.32 -46.98 -3.23
CA GLY A 1003 -44.12 -47.39 -2.48
C GLY A 1003 -44.27 -48.70 -1.69
N THR A 1004 -45.52 -49.16 -1.48
CA THR A 1004 -45.88 -50.32 -0.64
C THR A 1004 -46.06 -51.63 -1.41
N ALA A 1005 -45.72 -51.69 -2.70
CA ALA A 1005 -46.11 -52.79 -3.60
C ALA A 1005 -44.94 -53.54 -4.30
N LEU A 1006 -43.67 -53.31 -3.93
CA LEU A 1006 -42.51 -53.90 -4.63
C LEU A 1006 -41.42 -54.47 -3.69
N VAL A 1007 -41.79 -55.08 -2.56
CA VAL A 1007 -40.90 -56.00 -1.80
C VAL A 1007 -41.67 -57.24 -1.30
N SER A 1008 -41.74 -58.26 -2.14
CA SER A 1008 -41.92 -59.67 -1.77
C SER A 1008 -41.47 -60.55 -2.94
N SER A 1009 -40.88 -61.73 -2.76
CA SER A 1009 -40.57 -62.52 -1.55
C SER A 1009 -39.04 -62.71 -1.38
N ASP A 1010 -38.48 -63.06 -0.22
CA ASP A 1010 -38.57 -64.41 0.38
C ASP A 1010 -38.40 -64.44 1.92
N SER A 1011 -38.93 -65.52 2.52
CA SER A 1011 -38.92 -65.95 3.94
C SER A 1011 -37.70 -65.54 4.80
N ALA A 1012 -37.83 -65.18 6.08
CA ALA A 1012 -38.60 -65.89 7.11
C ALA A 1012 -38.84 -65.09 8.41
N GLU A 1013 -39.93 -65.41 9.11
CA GLU A 1013 -40.24 -65.07 10.52
C GLU A 1013 -40.24 -66.38 11.37
N PRO A 1014 -40.40 -66.36 12.71
CA PRO A 1014 -40.13 -65.32 13.73
C PRO A 1014 -39.36 -65.87 14.97
N SER A 1015 -39.11 -65.07 16.02
CA SER A 1015 -39.47 -65.42 17.43
C SER A 1015 -39.04 -64.43 18.54
N SER A 1016 -39.93 -64.32 19.55
CA SER A 1016 -39.71 -64.03 20.99
C SER A 1016 -38.93 -62.79 21.52
N ILE A 1017 -39.73 -61.82 21.98
CA ILE A 1017 -39.62 -60.98 23.20
C ILE A 1017 -39.29 -61.86 24.45
N PRO A 1018 -38.45 -61.46 25.46
CA PRO A 1018 -38.88 -60.49 26.48
C PRO A 1018 -37.86 -59.54 27.18
N ALA A 1019 -38.31 -58.28 27.30
CA ALA A 1019 -38.31 -57.32 28.42
C ALA A 1019 -37.40 -57.41 29.68
N ALA A 1020 -37.04 -56.19 30.14
CA ALA A 1020 -36.79 -55.75 31.54
C ALA A 1020 -35.40 -56.09 32.16
N CYS A 1021 -34.90 -55.42 33.23
CA CYS A 1021 -35.50 -54.42 34.14
C CYS A 1021 -34.43 -53.62 34.97
N LEU A 1022 -34.85 -52.58 35.72
CA LEU A 1022 -34.19 -51.94 36.90
C LEU A 1022 -32.87 -51.12 36.67
N GLU A 1023 -32.49 -50.09 37.45
CA GLU A 1023 -33.22 -49.27 38.46
C GLU A 1023 -32.66 -47.83 38.66
N SER A 1024 -33.22 -47.13 39.65
CA SER A 1024 -33.11 -45.71 40.00
C SER A 1024 -31.87 -45.29 40.81
N HIS A 1025 -31.60 -43.97 40.89
CA HIS A 1025 -31.54 -43.26 42.18
C HIS A 1025 -31.55 -41.72 42.05
N ASN A 1026 -32.19 -41.08 43.03
CA ASN A 1026 -32.13 -39.66 43.47
C ASN A 1026 -31.86 -39.71 45.01
N PRO A 1027 -31.52 -38.62 45.76
CA PRO A 1027 -32.03 -37.24 45.61
C PRO A 1027 -31.04 -36.08 45.95
N GLU A 1028 -31.56 -34.83 45.90
CA GLU A 1028 -31.28 -33.64 46.78
C GLU A 1028 -29.84 -33.10 47.02
N SER A 1029 -29.61 -31.87 47.54
CA SER A 1029 -30.16 -30.52 47.23
C SER A 1029 -29.45 -29.45 48.09
N ASP A 1030 -29.14 -28.25 47.56
CA ASP A 1030 -29.38 -26.97 48.26
C ASP A 1030 -29.29 -25.75 47.30
N SER A 1031 -29.56 -24.58 47.86
CA SER A 1031 -29.79 -23.22 47.35
C SER A 1031 -28.56 -22.47 46.78
N GLY A 1032 -28.73 -21.37 46.03
CA GLY A 1032 -29.99 -20.79 45.52
C GLY A 1032 -29.86 -19.38 44.90
N HIS A 1033 -31.00 -18.84 44.46
CA HIS A 1033 -31.22 -17.53 43.80
C HIS A 1033 -30.52 -17.32 42.42
N SER A 1034 -31.05 -16.50 41.50
CA SER A 1034 -32.23 -15.60 41.52
C SER A 1034 -33.20 -15.90 40.36
N ASN A 1035 -34.39 -15.26 40.35
CA ASN A 1035 -35.52 -15.64 39.49
C ASN A 1035 -36.18 -14.42 38.78
N GLN A 1036 -36.87 -14.68 37.65
CA GLN A 1036 -37.85 -13.82 36.94
C GLN A 1036 -37.33 -12.46 36.39
N LYS A 1037 -37.54 -12.09 35.12
CA LYS A 1037 -38.72 -11.96 34.22
C LYS A 1037 -39.42 -10.58 34.31
N PHE A 1038 -39.40 -9.92 33.14
CA PHE A 1038 -40.49 -9.19 32.48
C PHE A 1038 -41.03 -7.83 32.99
N GLU A 1039 -41.19 -6.98 31.95
CA GLU A 1039 -42.23 -5.97 31.70
C GLU A 1039 -42.17 -4.55 32.32
N ASP A 1040 -42.46 -3.62 31.40
CA ASP A 1040 -42.82 -2.20 31.48
C ASP A 1040 -41.96 -1.21 32.29
N GLY A 1041 -42.09 0.06 31.90
CA GLY A 1041 -41.26 1.16 32.40
C GLY A 1041 -42.06 2.42 32.67
N ALA A 1042 -41.43 3.35 33.38
CA ALA A 1042 -41.95 4.69 33.67
C ALA A 1042 -40.80 5.72 33.66
N SER A 1043 -41.16 6.99 33.72
CA SER A 1043 -40.28 8.15 33.61
C SER A 1043 -39.71 8.65 34.95
N SER A 1044 -38.83 9.66 34.86
CA SER A 1044 -38.36 10.56 35.93
C SER A 1044 -37.47 9.93 37.02
N GLU A 1045 -36.46 10.63 37.54
CA GLU A 1045 -35.97 12.01 37.25
C GLU A 1045 -34.61 12.02 36.53
#